data_AF-A0ABD2C6V2-F1
#
_entry.id   AF-A0ABD2C6V2-F1
#
_cell.length_a   1.000
_cell.length_b   1.000
_cell.length_c   1.000
_cell.angle_alpha   90.00
_cell.angle_beta   90.00
_cell.angle_gamma   90.00
#
_symmetry.space_group_name_H-M   'P 1'
#
loop_
_entity.id
_entity.type
_entity.pdbx_description
1 polymer ?
#
loop_
_entity_poly.entity_id
_entity_poly.type
_entity_poly.pdbx_seq_one_letter_code
_entity_poly.pdbx_strand_id
1 'polypeptide(L)'
;MQKMATTKNSKSKGSRRLSKESTDFYHLAVHLLSIGFGFLHRWHVSTLFENDRHFSHLSEVEREMSFRTEMGMYYYYYKTIVGAESFSDGVDKLGKDTLSEYGNVINACRKYNLLPEITTSYLYHSAKNLGLISQGQCWETERGKGLPPVTSCEGLGVPVYFYLEIVWITTIYTAAILFKYSTYMSDSVFGGIITMLLFFYNHNECTRVQWTPPLRETFAYPMLLFQMYSVTKIIERHTTQDVQKIKYWKELTDGLYVNMLLGTVSSLCSWQFSHFILSTQILALLILKWVKIIPRNLFSSLSRIYTVSSFLSMVVTDGTFLFHSFFACILIGSNFSDILISKFSRFFNGRKEVIFEIVITIFLTKWLKSYVLINEDDAHIYNILRSKLTDYKDFHTMLYTCSPEFDFLQYKSYEAIIKTLLLPIAILSGILALYYWYREYENEGYPYCIEADVCYNGLQTGAFIIMAAFIMRLKLFMTPHLCIIAGLVCSKRYSEKLGLKRKTMRGAIIVLLIAAMSYNGTERLKEERGFIGEYSNIEQEELFEWIKVNTPANAVFAGKMSLMANLMLSTGRPIVNNPYYESVEMRNRTMRVYEIFSRKDAASVYVTLRNMHVGYVVLEEPLCLGYANVPRGCQMVDLWDTIDNGTAKRNRKPPLCPLLFEGNAYPFRRAFMNNHYVVLQLVYSHYFEYNPKTSMPLQYQF
;
A
#
# COMPACT_ATOMS: atom_id res chain seq x y z
N MET A 1 11.13 -62.66 53.71
CA MET A 1 12.20 -61.69 53.44
C MET A 1 11.89 -60.95 52.14
N GLN A 2 11.23 -59.80 52.26
CA GLN A 2 10.95 -58.86 51.17
C GLN A 2 11.65 -57.55 51.52
N LYS A 3 12.55 -57.06 50.65
CA LYS A 3 12.87 -55.64 50.46
C LYS A 3 13.90 -55.49 49.35
N MET A 4 13.52 -54.78 48.28
CA MET A 4 14.24 -53.65 47.65
C MET A 4 13.91 -53.59 46.16
N ALA A 5 13.13 -52.58 45.76
CA ALA A 5 13.30 -51.84 44.50
C ALA A 5 12.22 -50.76 44.37
N THR A 6 12.47 -49.55 44.89
CA THR A 6 11.79 -48.32 44.43
C THR A 6 12.55 -47.09 44.90
N THR A 7 13.45 -46.56 44.06
CA THR A 7 13.91 -45.16 44.13
C THR A 7 14.69 -44.78 42.87
N LYS A 8 13.98 -44.55 41.75
CA LYS A 8 14.51 -43.83 40.57
C LYS A 8 13.37 -43.44 39.63
N ASN A 9 12.54 -42.46 40.00
CA ASN A 9 11.62 -41.82 39.03
C ASN A 9 11.15 -40.38 39.35
N SER A 10 11.60 -39.73 40.43
CA SER A 10 11.19 -38.33 40.72
C SER A 10 12.09 -37.25 40.09
N LYS A 11 13.38 -37.52 39.80
CA LYS A 11 14.32 -36.52 39.24
C LYS A 11 14.05 -36.15 37.77
N SER A 12 13.38 -37.00 36.99
CA SER A 12 13.08 -36.76 35.56
C SER A 12 11.89 -35.81 35.33
N LYS A 13 10.87 -35.84 36.20
CA LYS A 13 9.69 -34.97 36.07
C LYS A 13 9.98 -33.51 36.44
N GLY A 14 10.88 -33.25 37.40
CA GLY A 14 11.29 -31.90 37.79
C GLY A 14 12.07 -31.16 36.70
N SER A 15 13.02 -31.83 36.03
CA SER A 15 13.83 -31.25 34.95
C SER A 15 13.00 -30.92 33.70
N ARG A 16 12.04 -31.78 33.32
CA ARG A 16 11.08 -31.47 32.23
C ARG A 16 10.14 -30.31 32.56
N ARG A 17 9.73 -30.18 33.82
CA ARG A 17 8.84 -29.09 34.26
C ARG A 17 9.58 -27.74 34.26
N LEU A 18 10.81 -27.70 34.78
CA LEU A 18 11.70 -26.52 34.75
C LEU A 18 12.08 -26.10 33.32
N SER A 19 12.35 -27.07 32.43
CA SER A 19 12.62 -26.79 31.01
C SER A 19 11.39 -26.21 30.30
N LYS A 20 10.19 -26.71 30.60
CA LYS A 20 8.94 -26.20 30.02
C LYS A 20 8.60 -24.80 30.55
N GLU A 21 8.71 -24.58 31.87
CA GLU A 21 8.53 -23.26 32.50
C GLU A 21 9.52 -22.21 31.97
N SER A 22 10.79 -22.59 31.75
CA SER A 22 11.78 -21.70 31.13
C SER A 22 11.46 -21.36 29.67
N THR A 23 10.80 -22.25 28.94
CA THR A 23 10.41 -22.04 27.54
C THR A 23 9.15 -21.17 27.46
N ASP A 24 8.18 -21.40 28.34
CA ASP A 24 6.96 -20.61 28.44
C ASP A 24 7.27 -19.17 28.89
N PHE A 25 8.21 -18.98 29.82
CA PHE A 25 8.69 -17.65 30.23
C PHE A 25 9.38 -16.91 29.08
N TYR A 26 10.18 -17.61 28.27
CA TYR A 26 10.83 -17.02 27.09
C TYR A 26 9.78 -16.52 26.08
N HIS A 27 8.78 -17.34 25.75
CA HIS A 27 7.71 -16.93 24.85
C HIS A 27 6.93 -15.74 25.41
N LEU A 28 6.58 -15.76 26.70
CA LEU A 28 5.90 -14.63 27.36
C LEU A 28 6.73 -13.34 27.28
N ALA A 29 8.04 -13.41 27.55
CA ALA A 29 8.94 -12.27 27.46
C ALA A 29 9.01 -11.70 26.03
N VAL A 30 9.10 -12.57 25.02
CA VAL A 30 9.06 -12.16 23.59
C VAL A 30 7.73 -11.49 23.25
N HIS A 31 6.61 -12.00 23.75
CA HIS A 31 5.30 -11.40 23.55
C HIS A 31 5.18 -10.01 24.19
N LEU A 32 5.66 -9.83 25.42
CA LEU A 32 5.65 -8.55 26.12
C LEU A 32 6.56 -7.52 25.44
N LEU A 33 7.78 -7.91 25.06
CA LEU A 33 8.71 -7.03 24.33
C LEU A 33 8.14 -6.61 22.97
N SER A 34 7.54 -7.55 22.24
CA SER A 34 6.85 -7.29 20.97
C SER A 34 5.76 -6.23 21.11
N ILE A 35 4.92 -6.33 22.14
CA ILE A 35 3.86 -5.35 22.42
C ILE A 35 4.48 -4.00 22.83
N GLY A 36 5.52 -4.00 23.67
CA GLY A 36 6.24 -2.80 24.08
C GLY A 36 6.82 -2.02 22.90
N PHE A 37 7.51 -2.69 21.97
CA PHE A 37 7.98 -2.07 20.73
C PHE A 37 6.83 -1.60 19.83
N GLY A 38 5.71 -2.30 19.82
CA GLY A 38 4.49 -1.87 19.14
C GLY A 38 3.96 -0.53 19.67
N PHE A 39 3.82 -0.38 20.99
CA PHE A 39 3.40 0.88 21.60
C PHE A 39 4.43 2.00 21.38
N LEU A 40 5.72 1.67 21.39
CA LEU A 40 6.77 2.63 21.10
C LEU A 40 6.68 3.15 19.65
N HIS A 41 6.36 2.27 18.69
CA HIS A 41 6.13 2.67 17.30
C HIS A 41 4.90 3.56 17.15
N ARG A 42 3.76 3.20 17.78
CA ARG A 42 2.57 4.06 17.82
C ARG A 42 2.90 5.45 18.35
N TRP A 43 3.56 5.51 19.51
CA TRP A 43 3.95 6.79 20.12
C TRP A 43 4.88 7.60 19.21
N HIS A 44 5.85 6.94 18.58
CA HIS A 44 6.78 7.60 17.67
C HIS A 44 6.06 8.22 16.47
N VAL A 45 5.22 7.44 15.79
CA VAL A 45 4.49 7.87 14.59
C VAL A 45 3.48 8.97 14.92
N SER A 46 2.70 8.82 15.99
CA SER A 46 1.70 9.82 16.35
C SER A 46 2.34 11.15 16.70
N THR A 47 3.50 11.13 17.37
CA THR A 47 4.28 12.33 17.67
C THR A 47 4.82 12.98 16.40
N LEU A 48 5.31 12.19 15.44
CA LEU A 48 5.79 12.73 14.16
C LEU A 48 4.67 13.34 13.32
N PHE A 49 3.50 12.72 13.30
CA PHE A 49 2.31 13.27 12.63
C PHE A 49 1.89 14.60 13.25
N GLU A 50 1.88 14.69 14.58
CA GLU A 50 1.54 15.92 15.29
C GLU A 50 2.59 17.02 15.07
N ASN A 51 3.87 16.67 15.12
CA ASN A 51 4.96 17.61 14.88
C ASN A 51 4.99 18.14 13.45
N ASP A 52 4.62 17.34 12.44
CA ASP A 52 4.64 17.73 11.02
C ASP A 52 3.55 18.74 10.67
N ARG A 53 2.34 18.58 11.25
CA ARG A 53 1.14 19.31 10.82
C ARG A 53 0.58 20.26 11.85
N HIS A 54 0.93 20.08 13.12
CA HIS A 54 0.24 20.71 14.24
C HIS A 54 -1.27 20.43 14.22
N PHE A 55 -1.62 19.15 14.04
CA PHE A 55 -2.97 18.70 13.70
C PHE A 55 -4.02 19.01 14.78
N SER A 56 -3.58 19.06 16.03
CA SER A 56 -4.34 19.54 17.20
C SER A 56 -4.92 20.93 17.03
N HIS A 57 -4.15 21.85 16.45
CA HIS A 57 -4.54 23.25 16.30
C HIS A 57 -5.38 23.54 15.06
N LEU A 58 -5.51 22.58 14.14
CA LEU A 58 -6.28 22.76 12.91
C LEU A 58 -7.79 22.66 13.15
N SER A 59 -8.56 23.49 12.44
CA SER A 59 -10.01 23.34 12.33
C SER A 59 -10.41 22.05 11.59
N GLU A 60 -11.68 21.65 11.68
CA GLU A 60 -12.18 20.46 10.97
C GLU A 60 -11.94 20.54 9.45
N VAL A 61 -12.15 21.71 8.85
CA VAL A 61 -11.95 21.91 7.40
C VAL A 61 -10.46 21.81 7.05
N GLU A 62 -9.57 22.43 7.82
CA GLU A 62 -8.12 22.36 7.59
C GLU A 62 -7.59 20.92 7.75
N ARG A 63 -8.12 20.16 8.72
CA ARG A 63 -7.79 18.73 8.90
C ARG A 63 -8.18 17.91 7.68
N GLU A 64 -9.37 18.12 7.15
CA GLU A 64 -9.82 17.47 5.91
C GLU A 64 -8.95 17.86 4.72
N MET A 65 -8.60 19.13 4.62
CA MET A 65 -7.73 19.64 3.57
C MET A 65 -6.33 19.03 3.60
N SER A 66 -5.84 18.63 4.78
CA SER A 66 -4.58 17.92 4.92
C SER A 66 -4.60 16.52 4.26
N PHE A 67 -5.78 15.92 4.09
CA PHE A 67 -5.94 14.62 3.41
C PHE A 67 -6.10 14.82 1.89
N ARG A 68 -4.96 14.85 1.20
CA ARG A 68 -4.89 14.96 -0.27
C ARG A 68 -5.02 13.59 -0.94
N THR A 69 -5.26 13.59 -2.26
CA THR A 69 -5.28 12.38 -3.11
C THR A 69 -6.19 11.28 -2.58
N GLU A 70 -5.71 10.04 -2.52
CA GLU A 70 -6.47 8.85 -2.10
C GLU A 70 -6.92 8.97 -0.63
N MET A 71 -6.15 9.67 0.21
CA MET A 71 -6.46 9.82 1.64
C MET A 71 -7.80 10.53 1.86
N GLY A 72 -8.04 11.61 1.10
CA GLY A 72 -9.29 12.37 1.19
C GLY A 72 -10.49 11.53 0.77
N MET A 73 -10.31 10.68 -0.25
CA MET A 73 -11.36 9.78 -0.74
C MET A 73 -11.72 8.71 0.31
N TYR A 74 -10.73 8.07 0.92
CA TYR A 74 -10.99 7.04 1.95
C TYR A 74 -11.59 7.65 3.22
N TYR A 75 -11.07 8.81 3.65
CA TYR A 75 -11.64 9.50 4.80
C TYR A 75 -13.08 9.98 4.54
N TYR A 76 -13.39 10.42 3.31
CA TYR A 76 -14.76 10.77 2.92
C TYR A 76 -15.73 9.61 3.11
N TYR A 77 -15.41 8.41 2.64
CA TYR A 77 -16.31 7.25 2.82
C TYR A 77 -16.51 6.89 4.28
N TYR A 78 -15.45 6.93 5.09
CA TYR A 78 -15.56 6.77 6.54
C TYR A 78 -16.50 7.83 7.15
N LYS A 79 -16.30 9.10 6.80
CA LYS A 79 -17.13 10.22 7.26
C LYS A 79 -18.60 10.06 6.86
N THR A 80 -18.88 9.59 5.64
CA THR A 80 -20.27 9.33 5.18
C THR A 80 -20.97 8.27 6.03
N ILE A 81 -20.30 7.17 6.40
CA ILE A 81 -20.91 6.11 7.22
C ILE A 81 -21.12 6.60 8.65
N VAL A 82 -20.12 7.29 9.22
CA VAL A 82 -20.18 7.78 10.61
C VAL A 82 -21.19 8.92 10.77
N GLY A 83 -21.36 9.76 9.74
CA GLY A 83 -22.35 10.83 9.72
C GLY A 83 -23.80 10.36 9.48
N ALA A 84 -24.01 9.11 9.08
CA ALA A 84 -25.35 8.54 8.91
C ALA A 84 -26.00 8.20 10.27
N GLU A 85 -27.34 8.16 10.32
CA GLU A 85 -28.09 7.83 11.54
C GLU A 85 -27.82 6.40 12.02
N SER A 86 -27.64 5.47 11.08
CA SER A 86 -27.29 4.08 11.36
C SER A 86 -26.16 3.61 10.46
N PHE A 87 -25.41 2.60 10.93
CA PHE A 87 -24.36 1.97 10.16
C PHE A 87 -24.86 1.40 8.82
N SER A 88 -26.05 0.77 8.80
CA SER A 88 -26.61 0.20 7.57
C SER A 88 -26.94 1.28 6.54
N ASP A 89 -27.58 2.38 6.97
CA ASP A 89 -27.89 3.52 6.08
C ASP A 89 -26.62 4.11 5.46
N GLY A 90 -25.56 4.23 6.27
CA GLY A 90 -24.24 4.67 5.79
C GLY A 90 -23.65 3.74 4.72
N VAL A 91 -23.70 2.43 4.93
CA VAL A 91 -23.20 1.43 3.96
C VAL A 91 -24.07 1.40 2.69
N ASP A 92 -25.39 1.54 2.82
CA ASP A 92 -26.31 1.57 1.69
C ASP A 92 -26.11 2.81 0.80
N LYS A 93 -25.80 3.97 1.42
CA LYS A 93 -25.39 5.18 0.70
C LYS A 93 -24.14 4.97 -0.15
N LEU A 94 -23.13 4.28 0.39
CA LEU A 94 -21.91 3.95 -0.37
C LEU A 94 -22.12 2.86 -1.43
N GLY A 95 -23.11 1.99 -1.24
CA GLY A 95 -23.51 1.00 -2.23
C GLY A 95 -24.11 1.61 -3.50
N LYS A 96 -24.60 2.85 -3.42
CA LYS A 96 -25.21 3.62 -4.52
C LYS A 96 -24.55 5.00 -4.66
N ASP A 97 -23.22 5.03 -4.66
CA ASP A 97 -22.48 6.27 -4.74
C ASP A 97 -22.58 6.90 -6.14
N THR A 98 -22.89 8.20 -6.17
CA THR A 98 -22.97 9.04 -7.39
C THR A 98 -22.02 10.23 -7.36
N LEU A 99 -21.33 10.43 -6.23
CA LEU A 99 -20.49 11.61 -5.99
C LEU A 99 -19.05 11.38 -6.45
N SER A 100 -18.50 10.18 -6.25
CA SER A 100 -17.09 9.89 -6.58
C SER A 100 -16.84 9.74 -8.09
N GLU A 101 -17.86 9.34 -8.85
CA GLU A 101 -17.83 9.18 -10.30
C GLU A 101 -19.13 9.69 -10.93
N TYR A 102 -19.25 11.01 -11.05
CA TYR A 102 -20.48 11.63 -11.54
C TYR A 102 -20.94 11.06 -12.89
N GLY A 103 -22.23 10.76 -13.00
CA GLY A 103 -22.85 10.14 -14.17
C GLY A 103 -22.99 8.61 -14.07
N ASN A 104 -22.25 7.96 -13.17
CA ASN A 104 -22.35 6.53 -12.89
C ASN A 104 -22.86 6.29 -11.47
N VAL A 105 -23.62 5.22 -11.27
CA VAL A 105 -23.95 4.71 -9.93
C VAL A 105 -23.03 3.55 -9.65
N ILE A 106 -22.10 3.73 -8.71
CA ILE A 106 -21.09 2.72 -8.39
C ILE A 106 -21.26 2.19 -6.96
N ASN A 107 -20.91 0.92 -6.76
CA ASN A 107 -20.73 0.37 -5.43
C ASN A 107 -19.30 0.68 -4.95
N ALA A 108 -19.15 1.79 -4.22
CA ALA A 108 -17.86 2.26 -3.74
C ALA A 108 -17.19 1.24 -2.79
N CYS A 109 -17.99 0.54 -1.98
CA CYS A 109 -17.51 -0.46 -1.02
C CYS A 109 -16.69 -1.58 -1.68
N ARG A 110 -17.19 -2.12 -2.80
CA ARG A 110 -16.53 -3.23 -3.51
C ARG A 110 -15.41 -2.73 -4.44
N LYS A 111 -15.61 -1.59 -5.11
CA LYS A 111 -14.66 -1.03 -6.09
C LYS A 111 -13.36 -0.54 -5.44
N TYR A 112 -13.45 0.17 -4.31
CA TYR A 112 -12.30 0.83 -3.69
C TYR A 112 -11.71 0.11 -2.47
N ASN A 113 -12.08 -1.16 -2.26
CA ASN A 113 -11.61 -2.00 -1.15
C ASN A 113 -11.79 -1.32 0.22
N LEU A 114 -13.02 -0.86 0.52
CA LEU A 114 -13.32 -0.05 1.72
C LEU A 114 -13.43 -0.87 3.02
N LEU A 115 -12.87 -2.09 3.09
CA LEU A 115 -12.97 -2.91 4.29
C LEU A 115 -12.41 -2.22 5.56
N PRO A 116 -11.25 -1.52 5.51
CA PRO A 116 -10.75 -0.79 6.67
C PRO A 116 -11.71 0.32 7.15
N GLU A 117 -12.32 1.07 6.24
CA GLU A 117 -13.25 2.15 6.62
C GLU A 117 -14.55 1.58 7.16
N ILE A 118 -15.12 0.56 6.52
CA ILE A 118 -16.37 -0.08 6.96
C ILE A 118 -16.19 -0.67 8.37
N THR A 119 -15.08 -1.36 8.62
CA THR A 119 -14.78 -1.92 9.94
C THR A 119 -14.55 -0.82 10.99
N THR A 120 -13.84 0.25 10.63
CA THR A 120 -13.60 1.40 11.52
C THR A 120 -14.90 2.15 11.84
N SER A 121 -15.77 2.36 10.86
CA SER A 121 -17.09 2.99 11.04
C SER A 121 -18.02 2.13 11.90
N TYR A 122 -18.00 0.80 11.72
CA TYR A 122 -18.76 -0.12 12.56
C TYR A 122 -18.31 -0.03 14.03
N LEU A 123 -17.00 0.02 14.28
CA LEU A 123 -16.45 0.18 15.63
C LEU A 123 -16.82 1.54 16.24
N TYR A 124 -16.82 2.61 15.45
CA TYR A 124 -17.26 3.93 15.90
C TYR A 124 -18.74 3.95 16.30
N HIS A 125 -19.64 3.47 15.44
CA HIS A 125 -21.08 3.35 15.75
C HIS A 125 -21.33 2.47 16.98
N SER A 126 -20.63 1.34 17.09
CA SER A 126 -20.74 0.45 18.25
C SER A 126 -20.28 1.14 19.54
N ALA A 127 -19.14 1.83 19.52
CA ALA A 127 -18.60 2.52 20.68
C ALA A 127 -19.46 3.75 21.07
N LYS A 128 -20.05 4.44 20.09
CA LYS A 128 -21.02 5.53 20.31
C LYS A 128 -22.30 5.00 20.96
N ASN A 129 -22.86 3.89 20.46
CA ASN A 129 -24.07 3.27 21.00
C ASN A 129 -23.87 2.71 22.41
N LEU A 130 -22.65 2.24 22.72
CA LEU A 130 -22.28 1.78 24.06
C LEU A 130 -21.93 2.91 25.04
N GLY A 131 -21.92 4.18 24.59
CA GLY A 131 -21.53 5.32 25.42
C GLY A 131 -20.06 5.32 25.85
N LEU A 132 -19.19 4.58 25.15
CA LEU A 132 -17.75 4.48 25.45
C LEU A 132 -16.95 5.69 24.96
N ILE A 133 -17.54 6.46 24.05
CA ILE A 133 -16.91 7.64 23.45
C ILE A 133 -17.37 8.89 24.21
N SER A 134 -16.43 9.59 24.82
CA SER A 134 -16.68 10.91 25.43
C SER A 134 -16.84 12.00 24.37
N GLN A 135 -17.59 13.06 24.70
CA GLN A 135 -17.61 14.26 23.87
C GLN A 135 -16.19 14.84 23.72
N GLY A 136 -15.91 15.39 22.54
CA GLY A 136 -14.63 16.02 22.25
C GLY A 136 -14.44 17.30 23.06
N GLN A 137 -13.20 17.58 23.45
CA GLN A 137 -12.83 18.86 24.07
C GLN A 137 -12.60 19.88 22.97
N CYS A 138 -13.32 21.00 23.01
CA CYS A 138 -13.22 22.04 22.00
C CYS A 138 -12.66 23.33 22.60
N TRP A 139 -11.81 24.02 21.86
CA TRP A 139 -11.28 25.34 22.20
C TRP A 139 -11.13 26.18 20.93
N GLU A 140 -11.06 27.50 21.11
CA GLU A 140 -10.74 28.42 20.03
C GLU A 140 -9.23 28.60 19.93
N THR A 141 -8.72 28.53 18.70
CA THR A 141 -7.31 28.73 18.38
C THR A 141 -7.14 29.97 17.54
N GLU A 142 -6.22 30.84 17.93
CA GLU A 142 -5.82 31.99 17.13
C GLU A 142 -4.79 31.53 16.07
N ARG A 143 -5.15 31.66 14.80
CA ARG A 143 -4.29 31.26 13.66
C ARG A 143 -3.17 32.24 13.35
N GLY A 144 -3.12 33.39 14.04
CA GLY A 144 -2.23 34.49 13.72
C GLY A 144 -2.53 35.12 12.34
N LYS A 145 -1.65 36.03 11.89
CA LYS A 145 -1.69 36.67 10.55
C LYS A 145 -3.00 37.40 10.19
N GLY A 146 -3.80 37.80 11.18
CA GLY A 146 -5.06 38.53 10.96
C GLY A 146 -6.22 37.66 10.47
N LEU A 147 -6.10 36.33 10.55
CA LEU A 147 -7.18 35.39 10.24
C LEU A 147 -8.15 35.25 11.42
N PRO A 148 -9.45 34.97 11.17
CA PRO A 148 -10.41 34.75 12.24
C PRO A 148 -10.04 33.50 13.06
N PRO A 149 -10.30 33.51 14.39
CA PRO A 149 -10.07 32.34 15.24
C PRO A 149 -10.95 31.18 14.78
N VAL A 150 -10.44 29.96 14.95
CA VAL A 150 -11.17 28.74 14.57
C VAL A 150 -11.37 27.82 15.76
N THR A 151 -12.54 27.19 15.80
CA THR A 151 -12.87 26.18 16.79
C THR A 151 -12.20 24.86 16.43
N SER A 152 -11.29 24.40 17.27
CA SER A 152 -10.68 23.07 17.18
C SER A 152 -11.27 22.16 18.26
N CYS A 153 -11.70 20.96 17.86
CA CYS A 153 -12.19 19.93 18.77
C CYS A 153 -11.31 18.69 18.71
N GLU A 154 -10.97 18.13 19.87
CA GLU A 154 -10.14 16.94 20.01
C GLU A 154 -10.83 15.81 20.78
N GLY A 155 -10.34 14.59 20.54
CA GLY A 155 -10.74 13.40 21.27
C GLY A 155 -11.47 12.37 20.42
N LEU A 156 -11.72 11.20 21.01
CA LEU A 156 -12.32 10.04 20.32
C LEU A 156 -13.75 10.30 19.82
N GLY A 157 -14.43 11.33 20.36
CA GLY A 157 -15.72 11.82 19.88
C GLY A 157 -15.67 12.36 18.46
N VAL A 158 -14.53 12.93 18.06
CA VAL A 158 -14.33 13.52 16.74
C VAL A 158 -13.95 12.41 15.75
N PRO A 159 -14.70 12.21 14.64
CA PRO A 159 -14.49 11.10 13.71
C PRO A 159 -13.06 10.98 13.17
N VAL A 160 -12.43 12.12 12.85
CA VAL A 160 -11.03 12.18 12.37
C VAL A 160 -10.06 11.49 13.34
N TYR A 161 -10.13 11.84 14.63
CA TYR A 161 -9.24 11.30 15.65
C TYR A 161 -9.49 9.81 15.89
N PHE A 162 -10.75 9.39 15.91
CA PHE A 162 -11.06 7.96 16.02
C PHE A 162 -10.48 7.16 14.85
N TYR A 163 -10.59 7.67 13.62
CA TYR A 163 -10.00 7.04 12.44
C TYR A 163 -8.47 6.97 12.54
N LEU A 164 -7.81 8.06 12.91
CA LEU A 164 -6.36 8.09 13.12
C LEU A 164 -5.90 7.14 14.22
N GLU A 165 -6.67 6.99 15.31
CA GLU A 165 -6.35 6.03 16.37
C GLU A 165 -6.38 4.57 15.89
N ILE A 166 -7.34 4.20 15.04
CA ILE A 166 -7.32 2.88 14.40
C ILE A 166 -6.08 2.72 13.52
N VAL A 167 -5.70 3.75 12.76
CA VAL A 167 -4.45 3.76 11.99
C VAL A 167 -3.25 3.55 12.92
N TRP A 168 -3.16 4.27 14.03
CA TRP A 168 -2.08 4.11 15.00
C TRP A 168 -2.03 2.71 15.62
N ILE A 169 -3.18 2.08 15.85
CA ILE A 169 -3.25 0.67 16.30
C ILE A 169 -2.65 -0.28 15.25
N THR A 170 -2.86 -0.05 13.95
CA THR A 170 -2.22 -0.88 12.90
C THR A 170 -0.68 -0.80 12.92
N THR A 171 -0.13 0.35 13.33
CA THR A 171 1.32 0.52 13.49
C THR A 171 1.88 -0.31 14.64
N ILE A 172 1.11 -0.52 15.73
CA ILE A 172 1.47 -1.42 16.83
C ILE A 172 1.68 -2.83 16.29
N TYR A 173 0.71 -3.33 15.50
CA TYR A 173 0.81 -4.66 14.91
C TYR A 173 2.02 -4.80 13.99
N THR A 174 2.32 -3.78 13.19
CA THR A 174 3.48 -3.78 12.28
C THR A 174 4.79 -4.04 13.04
N ALA A 175 5.11 -3.21 14.03
CA ALA A 175 6.33 -3.36 14.82
C ALA A 175 6.33 -4.65 15.66
N ALA A 176 5.18 -5.01 16.25
CA ALA A 176 5.04 -6.23 17.02
C ALA A 176 5.33 -7.50 16.19
N ILE A 177 4.80 -7.56 14.97
CA ILE A 177 5.02 -8.67 14.04
C ILE A 177 6.47 -8.69 13.56
N LEU A 178 7.06 -7.56 13.18
CA LEU A 178 8.47 -7.47 12.78
C LEU A 178 9.41 -8.03 13.85
N PHE A 179 9.23 -7.62 15.10
CA PHE A 179 10.03 -8.12 16.24
C PHE A 179 9.88 -9.64 16.41
N LYS A 180 8.64 -10.17 16.36
CA LYS A 180 8.38 -11.60 16.48
C LYS A 180 8.93 -12.40 15.31
N TYR A 181 8.85 -11.86 14.10
CA TYR A 181 9.35 -12.47 12.88
C TYR A 181 10.86 -12.64 12.96
N SER A 182 11.59 -11.56 13.26
CA SER A 182 13.05 -11.62 13.37
C SER A 182 13.54 -12.46 14.56
N THR A 183 12.89 -12.36 15.72
CA THR A 183 13.22 -13.19 16.89
C THR A 183 13.05 -14.67 16.60
N TYR A 184 12.05 -15.02 15.79
CA TYR A 184 11.81 -16.39 15.35
C TYR A 184 12.90 -16.87 14.38
N MET A 185 13.19 -16.10 13.32
CA MET A 185 14.23 -16.49 12.34
C MET A 185 15.64 -16.58 12.93
N SER A 186 15.97 -15.72 13.90
CA SER A 186 17.29 -15.68 14.52
C SER A 186 17.41 -16.57 15.76
N ASP A 187 16.32 -17.21 16.23
CA ASP A 187 16.26 -17.91 17.52
C ASP A 187 16.79 -17.09 18.72
N SER A 188 16.71 -15.75 18.62
CA SER A 188 17.39 -14.84 19.55
C SER A 188 16.63 -13.54 19.70
N VAL A 189 16.37 -13.15 20.96
CA VAL A 189 15.75 -11.85 21.28
C VAL A 189 16.61 -10.69 20.77
N PHE A 190 17.94 -10.86 20.73
CA PHE A 190 18.85 -9.84 20.20
C PHE A 190 18.67 -9.61 18.70
N GLY A 191 18.25 -10.62 17.92
CA GLY A 191 17.93 -10.43 16.50
C GLY A 191 16.70 -9.54 16.33
N GLY A 192 15.67 -9.76 17.15
CA GLY A 192 14.50 -8.87 17.23
C GLY A 192 14.86 -7.43 17.64
N ILE A 193 15.73 -7.25 18.63
CA ILE A 193 16.18 -5.91 19.07
C ILE A 193 16.93 -5.18 17.95
N ILE A 194 17.88 -5.83 17.28
CA ILE A 194 18.61 -5.25 16.13
C ILE A 194 17.62 -4.84 15.04
N THR A 195 16.65 -5.70 14.73
CA THR A 195 15.64 -5.43 13.70
C THR A 195 14.83 -4.18 14.04
N MET A 196 14.42 -4.03 15.30
CA MET A 196 13.68 -2.85 15.73
C MET A 196 14.54 -1.58 15.74
N LEU A 197 15.81 -1.65 16.16
CA LEU A 197 16.72 -0.52 16.10
C LEU A 197 16.93 -0.06 14.65
N LEU A 198 17.23 -0.99 13.74
CA LEU A 198 17.40 -0.70 12.31
C LEU A 198 16.13 -0.16 11.68
N PHE A 199 14.95 -0.66 12.09
CA PHE A 199 13.65 -0.16 11.67
C PHE A 199 13.43 1.30 12.13
N PHE A 200 13.70 1.64 13.39
CA PHE A 200 13.58 3.02 13.87
C PHE A 200 14.60 3.97 13.26
N TYR A 201 15.85 3.52 13.06
CA TYR A 201 16.88 4.35 12.41
C TYR A 201 16.56 4.64 10.93
N ASN A 202 15.84 3.73 10.26
CA ASN A 202 15.42 3.88 8.87
C ASN A 202 13.89 4.03 8.74
N HIS A 203 13.23 4.66 9.72
CA HIS A 203 11.77 4.73 9.79
C HIS A 203 11.16 5.34 8.51
N ASN A 204 11.69 6.49 8.06
CA ASN A 204 11.35 7.16 6.79
C ASN A 204 11.44 6.27 5.52
N GLU A 205 12.27 5.22 5.54
CA GLU A 205 12.45 4.29 4.41
C GLU A 205 11.61 3.01 4.59
N CYS A 206 11.17 2.72 5.81
CA CYS A 206 10.36 1.55 6.17
C CYS A 206 8.86 1.81 6.07
N THR A 207 8.42 3.02 6.40
CA THR A 207 7.01 3.40 6.42
C THR A 207 6.86 4.88 6.13
N ARG A 208 5.64 5.26 5.74
CA ARG A 208 5.24 6.65 5.48
C ARG A 208 3.93 7.01 6.14
N VAL A 209 3.47 6.16 7.06
CA VAL A 209 2.20 6.29 7.78
C VAL A 209 2.08 7.65 8.50
N GLN A 210 3.20 8.25 8.89
CA GLN A 210 3.24 9.58 9.52
C GLN A 210 2.88 10.74 8.58
N TRP A 211 3.04 10.60 7.26
CA TRP A 211 2.64 11.62 6.30
C TRP A 211 1.34 11.25 5.59
N THR A 212 1.08 9.96 5.44
CA THR A 212 -0.10 9.48 4.71
C THR A 212 -0.85 8.38 5.47
N PRO A 213 -1.47 8.69 6.62
CA PRO A 213 -2.09 7.67 7.48
C PRO A 213 -3.19 6.84 6.80
N PRO A 214 -4.19 7.44 6.10
CA PRO A 214 -5.34 6.72 5.54
C PRO A 214 -5.04 5.84 4.32
N LEU A 215 -3.78 5.62 3.94
CA LEU A 215 -3.46 4.83 2.76
C LEU A 215 -3.64 3.33 2.98
N ARG A 216 -3.97 2.62 1.90
CA ARG A 216 -4.26 1.18 1.92
C ARG A 216 -3.10 0.33 2.40
N GLU A 217 -1.87 0.69 2.04
CA GLU A 217 -0.72 -0.08 2.48
C GLU A 217 -0.55 -0.06 4.01
N THR A 218 -1.01 0.99 4.70
CA THR A 218 -0.95 1.06 6.17
C THR A 218 -1.72 -0.09 6.82
N PHE A 219 -2.89 -0.43 6.28
CA PHE A 219 -3.74 -1.50 6.81
C PHE A 219 -3.29 -2.89 6.30
N ALA A 220 -2.90 -2.98 5.03
CA ALA A 220 -2.55 -4.26 4.42
C ALA A 220 -1.15 -4.77 4.83
N TYR A 221 -0.20 -3.87 5.07
CA TYR A 221 1.19 -4.24 5.35
C TYR A 221 1.39 -5.15 6.59
N PRO A 222 0.84 -4.83 7.78
CA PRO A 222 0.92 -5.75 8.92
C PRO A 222 0.26 -7.11 8.63
N MET A 223 -0.81 -7.16 7.84
CA MET A 223 -1.46 -8.42 7.44
C MET A 223 -0.56 -9.25 6.53
N LEU A 224 0.13 -8.60 5.57
CA LEU A 224 1.12 -9.24 4.70
C LEU A 224 2.32 -9.77 5.50
N LEU A 225 2.85 -8.99 6.45
CA LEU A 225 3.93 -9.45 7.33
C LEU A 225 3.51 -10.66 8.19
N PHE A 226 2.30 -10.62 8.75
CA PHE A 226 1.75 -11.72 9.53
C PHE A 226 1.57 -12.98 8.68
N GLN A 227 1.15 -12.81 7.43
CA GLN A 227 0.98 -13.88 6.46
C GLN A 227 2.35 -14.50 6.09
N MET A 228 3.37 -13.70 5.77
CA MET A 228 4.72 -14.19 5.48
C MET A 228 5.38 -14.87 6.67
N TYR A 229 5.16 -14.34 7.88
CA TYR A 229 5.58 -14.98 9.13
C TYR A 229 4.94 -16.36 9.32
N SER A 230 3.64 -16.47 9.03
CA SER A 230 2.91 -17.74 9.10
C SER A 230 3.43 -18.75 8.07
N VAL A 231 3.71 -18.32 6.83
CA VAL A 231 4.33 -19.16 5.79
C VAL A 231 5.71 -19.66 6.23
N THR A 232 6.55 -18.76 6.75
CA THR A 232 7.89 -19.11 7.27
C THR A 232 7.80 -20.21 8.34
N LYS A 233 6.86 -20.07 9.29
CA LYS A 233 6.60 -21.09 10.33
C LYS A 233 6.13 -22.43 9.77
N ILE A 234 5.27 -22.41 8.75
CA ILE A 234 4.76 -23.61 8.10
C ILE A 234 5.91 -24.34 7.38
N ILE A 235 6.78 -23.60 6.68
CA ILE A 235 7.95 -24.16 5.98
C ILE A 235 8.90 -24.84 6.96
N GLU A 236 9.29 -24.16 8.04
CA GLU A 236 10.22 -24.73 9.01
C GLU A 236 9.64 -25.99 9.67
N ARG A 237 8.38 -25.95 10.10
CA ARG A 237 7.73 -27.08 10.79
C ARG A 237 7.67 -28.35 9.92
N HIS A 238 7.42 -28.20 8.61
CA HIS A 238 7.41 -29.33 7.69
C HIS A 238 8.80 -29.84 7.31
N THR A 239 9.83 -28.99 7.41
CA THR A 239 11.21 -29.36 7.09
C THR A 239 11.92 -30.03 8.27
N THR A 240 11.58 -29.65 9.51
CA THR A 240 12.21 -30.18 10.74
C THR A 240 11.49 -31.39 11.36
N GLN A 241 10.18 -31.56 11.16
CA GLN A 241 9.46 -32.72 11.71
C GLN A 241 9.48 -33.89 10.72
N ASP A 242 10.09 -35.00 11.14
CA ASP A 242 10.09 -36.26 10.39
C ASP A 242 8.67 -36.63 9.94
N VAL A 243 8.53 -36.85 8.63
CA VAL A 243 7.30 -36.92 7.82
C VAL A 243 6.28 -38.00 8.27
N GLN A 244 6.59 -38.81 9.30
CA GLN A 244 5.80 -40.01 9.63
C GLN A 244 4.61 -39.81 10.58
N LYS A 245 4.38 -38.63 11.17
CA LYS A 245 3.29 -38.44 12.18
C LYS A 245 2.26 -37.35 11.91
N ILE A 246 2.27 -36.69 10.75
CA ILE A 246 1.24 -35.71 10.42
C ILE A 246 0.05 -36.43 9.76
N LYS A 247 -0.98 -36.72 10.56
CA LYS A 247 -2.29 -37.19 10.07
C LYS A 247 -2.84 -36.16 9.07
N TYR A 248 -3.07 -36.60 7.83
CA TYR A 248 -3.39 -35.83 6.62
C TYR A 248 -4.74 -35.07 6.62
N TRP A 249 -5.39 -34.79 7.76
CA TRP A 249 -6.78 -34.33 7.75
C TRP A 249 -7.18 -33.29 8.80
N LYS A 250 -6.32 -32.31 9.08
CA LYS A 250 -6.72 -31.09 9.82
C LYS A 250 -6.01 -29.81 9.40
N GLU A 251 -5.62 -29.68 8.12
CA GLU A 251 -4.97 -28.46 7.58
C GLU A 251 -5.82 -27.20 7.83
N LEU A 252 -7.15 -27.25 7.64
CA LEU A 252 -8.06 -26.13 7.88
C LEU A 252 -8.34 -25.81 9.36
N THR A 253 -7.85 -26.64 10.29
CA THR A 253 -8.01 -26.42 11.75
C THR A 253 -6.67 -26.23 12.46
N ASP A 254 -5.55 -26.37 11.74
CA ASP A 254 -4.25 -25.99 12.28
C ASP A 254 -4.18 -24.46 12.31
N GLY A 255 -3.96 -23.90 13.49
CA GLY A 255 -3.95 -22.45 13.71
C GLY A 255 -2.99 -21.72 12.76
N LEU A 256 -1.89 -22.34 12.32
CA LEU A 256 -0.96 -21.70 11.38
C LEU A 256 -1.56 -21.50 9.98
N TYR A 257 -2.28 -22.49 9.48
CA TYR A 257 -2.95 -22.44 8.17
C TYR A 257 -4.12 -21.46 8.19
N VAL A 258 -4.88 -21.43 9.30
CA VAL A 258 -5.95 -20.44 9.52
C VAL A 258 -5.38 -19.02 9.59
N ASN A 259 -4.26 -18.82 10.29
CA ASN A 259 -3.57 -17.52 10.36
C ASN A 259 -3.12 -17.04 8.98
N MET A 260 -2.57 -17.95 8.16
CA MET A 260 -2.21 -17.64 6.77
C MET A 260 -3.42 -17.25 5.93
N LEU A 261 -4.53 -17.99 6.05
CA LEU A 261 -5.78 -17.70 5.34
C LEU A 261 -6.32 -16.32 5.74
N LEU A 262 -6.43 -16.04 7.04
CA LEU A 262 -6.93 -14.77 7.55
C LEU A 262 -6.04 -13.60 7.09
N GLY A 263 -4.71 -13.73 7.23
CA GLY A 263 -3.77 -12.69 6.78
C GLY A 263 -3.85 -12.43 5.28
N THR A 264 -4.01 -13.48 4.46
CA THR A 264 -4.14 -13.36 3.01
C THR A 264 -5.45 -12.64 2.64
N VAL A 265 -6.59 -13.07 3.19
CA VAL A 265 -7.90 -12.47 2.92
C VAL A 265 -7.95 -11.02 3.37
N SER A 266 -7.49 -10.73 4.60
CA SER A 266 -7.45 -9.35 5.12
C SER A 266 -6.54 -8.45 4.28
N SER A 267 -5.40 -8.95 3.80
CA SER A 267 -4.51 -8.16 2.93
C SER A 267 -5.12 -7.85 1.56
N LEU A 268 -5.80 -8.82 0.93
CA LEU A 268 -6.45 -8.65 -0.38
C LEU A 268 -7.67 -7.72 -0.28
N CYS A 269 -8.44 -7.82 0.81
CA CYS A 269 -9.60 -6.95 1.02
C CYS A 269 -9.24 -5.53 1.49
N SER A 270 -8.04 -5.33 2.07
CA SER A 270 -7.59 -4.01 2.51
C SER A 270 -6.83 -3.26 1.42
N TRP A 271 -6.19 -3.97 0.49
CA TRP A 271 -5.39 -3.35 -0.56
C TRP A 271 -5.36 -4.17 -1.84
N GLN A 272 -5.76 -3.52 -2.94
CA GLN A 272 -5.83 -4.14 -4.26
C GLN A 272 -4.47 -4.66 -4.75
N PHE A 273 -3.36 -3.99 -4.42
CA PHE A 273 -2.03 -4.38 -4.92
C PHE A 273 -1.35 -5.49 -4.10
N SER A 274 -2.00 -5.99 -3.05
CA SER A 274 -1.49 -7.14 -2.28
C SER A 274 -1.20 -8.36 -3.17
N HIS A 275 -1.95 -8.55 -4.26
CA HIS A 275 -1.74 -9.65 -5.19
C HIS A 275 -0.36 -9.62 -5.87
N PHE A 276 0.27 -8.46 -6.07
CA PHE A 276 1.63 -8.38 -6.61
C PHE A 276 2.65 -8.98 -5.65
N ILE A 277 2.52 -8.69 -4.36
CA ILE A 277 3.40 -9.23 -3.31
C ILE A 277 3.18 -10.73 -3.15
N LEU A 278 1.92 -11.18 -3.16
CA LEU A 278 1.61 -12.59 -3.10
C LEU A 278 2.11 -13.35 -4.36
N SER A 279 2.18 -12.68 -5.51
CA SER A 279 2.79 -13.26 -6.74
C SER A 279 4.28 -13.55 -6.55
N THR A 280 5.03 -12.63 -5.93
CA THR A 280 6.46 -12.89 -5.65
C THR A 280 6.63 -14.04 -4.65
N GLN A 281 5.72 -14.17 -3.68
CA GLN A 281 5.76 -15.27 -2.72
C GLN A 281 5.49 -16.63 -3.38
N ILE A 282 4.47 -16.73 -4.26
CA ILE A 282 4.21 -17.96 -5.01
C ILE A 282 5.42 -18.30 -5.90
N LEU A 283 6.01 -17.30 -6.56
CA LEU A 283 7.22 -17.51 -7.36
C LEU A 283 8.38 -18.03 -6.51
N ALA A 284 8.62 -17.47 -5.32
CA ALA A 284 9.64 -17.96 -4.39
C ALA A 284 9.36 -19.41 -3.95
N LEU A 285 8.11 -19.75 -3.62
CA LEU A 285 7.72 -21.12 -3.26
C LEU A 285 7.87 -22.11 -4.43
N LEU A 286 7.59 -21.69 -5.66
CA LEU A 286 7.81 -22.47 -6.88
C LEU A 286 9.30 -22.74 -7.10
N ILE A 287 10.15 -21.73 -6.94
CA ILE A 287 11.62 -21.89 -7.03
C ILE A 287 12.10 -22.92 -6.00
N LEU A 288 11.66 -22.82 -4.74
CA LEU A 288 12.03 -23.78 -3.68
C LEU A 288 11.55 -25.20 -3.98
N LYS A 289 10.36 -25.35 -4.57
CA LYS A 289 9.83 -26.64 -5.03
C LYS A 289 10.66 -27.21 -6.19
N TRP A 290 10.94 -26.42 -7.22
CA TRP A 290 11.68 -26.86 -8.40
C TRP A 290 13.11 -27.27 -8.07
N VAL A 291 13.73 -26.55 -7.13
CA VAL A 291 15.07 -26.88 -6.62
C VAL A 291 15.01 -28.14 -5.72
N LYS A 292 13.83 -28.56 -5.23
CA LYS A 292 13.60 -29.70 -4.32
C LYS A 292 14.06 -29.47 -2.88
N ILE A 293 14.08 -28.21 -2.44
CA ILE A 293 14.26 -27.85 -1.02
C ILE A 293 12.95 -28.13 -0.26
N ILE A 294 11.81 -27.81 -0.87
CA ILE A 294 10.48 -28.02 -0.29
C ILE A 294 9.79 -29.23 -0.95
N PRO A 295 9.12 -30.10 -0.17
CA PRO A 295 8.34 -31.20 -0.75
C PRO A 295 7.10 -30.70 -1.52
N ARG A 296 6.77 -31.38 -2.60
CA ARG A 296 5.60 -31.10 -3.45
C ARG A 296 4.29 -31.01 -2.66
N ASN A 297 4.11 -31.85 -1.66
CA ASN A 297 2.91 -31.87 -0.82
C ASN A 297 2.72 -30.54 -0.08
N LEU A 298 3.81 -29.97 0.46
CA LEU A 298 3.76 -28.69 1.17
C LEU A 298 3.36 -27.55 0.24
N PHE A 299 3.94 -27.49 -0.96
CA PHE A 299 3.56 -26.51 -1.96
C PHE A 299 2.07 -26.63 -2.33
N SER A 300 1.59 -27.86 -2.57
CA SER A 300 0.17 -28.10 -2.88
C SER A 300 -0.75 -27.63 -1.75
N SER A 301 -0.39 -27.88 -0.49
CA SER A 301 -1.16 -27.41 0.67
C SER A 301 -1.19 -25.89 0.78
N LEU A 302 -0.03 -25.22 0.64
CA LEU A 302 0.04 -23.74 0.65
C LEU A 302 -0.75 -23.13 -0.51
N SER A 303 -0.62 -23.71 -1.70
CA SER A 303 -1.33 -23.29 -2.91
C SER A 303 -2.85 -23.40 -2.75
N ARG A 304 -3.37 -24.47 -2.13
CA ARG A 304 -4.80 -24.59 -1.81
C ARG A 304 -5.31 -23.45 -0.91
N ILE A 305 -4.54 -23.06 0.10
CA ILE A 305 -4.92 -21.94 0.99
C ILE A 305 -4.98 -20.63 0.21
N TYR A 306 -3.99 -20.35 -0.64
CA TYR A 306 -4.01 -19.17 -1.49
C TYR A 306 -5.24 -19.17 -2.41
N THR A 307 -5.61 -20.31 -2.99
CA THR A 307 -6.80 -20.42 -3.85
C THR A 307 -8.08 -20.14 -3.07
N VAL A 308 -8.24 -20.75 -1.88
CA VAL A 308 -9.40 -20.50 -1.01
C VAL A 308 -9.46 -19.05 -0.56
N SER A 309 -8.33 -18.46 -0.18
CA SER A 309 -8.23 -17.06 0.25
C SER A 309 -8.58 -16.09 -0.88
N SER A 310 -8.13 -16.38 -2.11
CA SER A 310 -8.44 -15.59 -3.30
C SER A 310 -9.93 -15.63 -3.60
N PHE A 311 -10.54 -16.82 -3.56
CA PHE A 311 -11.97 -16.98 -3.78
C PHE A 311 -12.80 -16.22 -2.74
N LEU A 312 -12.45 -16.33 -1.45
CA LEU A 312 -13.14 -15.60 -0.39
C LEU A 312 -13.00 -14.08 -0.57
N SER A 313 -11.83 -13.60 -0.98
CA SER A 313 -11.59 -12.17 -1.23
C SER A 313 -12.40 -11.64 -2.42
N MET A 314 -12.57 -12.45 -3.48
CA MET A 314 -13.41 -12.11 -4.64
C MET A 314 -14.90 -12.02 -4.30
N VAL A 315 -15.37 -12.73 -3.27
CA VAL A 315 -16.76 -12.59 -2.80
C VAL A 315 -16.95 -11.23 -2.13
N VAL A 316 -15.98 -10.79 -1.33
CA VAL A 316 -16.04 -9.54 -0.56
C VAL A 316 -15.82 -8.30 -1.46
N THR A 317 -14.82 -8.35 -2.32
CA THR A 317 -14.37 -7.22 -3.16
C THR A 317 -14.89 -7.33 -4.59
N ASP A 318 -14.55 -6.37 -5.46
CA ASP A 318 -14.74 -6.55 -6.89
C ASP A 318 -13.76 -7.62 -7.42
N GLY A 319 -14.26 -8.85 -7.56
CA GLY A 319 -13.45 -10.02 -7.92
C GLY A 319 -12.89 -9.98 -9.34
N THR A 320 -13.31 -9.05 -10.19
CA THR A 320 -12.82 -8.91 -11.56
C THR A 320 -11.31 -8.65 -11.57
N PHE A 321 -10.86 -7.59 -10.88
CA PHE A 321 -9.45 -7.21 -10.83
C PHE A 321 -8.54 -8.34 -10.33
N LEU A 322 -8.95 -9.03 -9.25
CA LEU A 322 -8.18 -10.15 -8.69
C LEU A 322 -8.11 -11.33 -9.67
N PHE A 323 -9.23 -11.67 -10.33
CA PHE A 323 -9.27 -12.79 -11.28
C PHE A 323 -8.37 -12.57 -12.50
N HIS A 324 -8.34 -11.33 -13.00
CA HIS A 324 -7.49 -10.97 -14.14
C HIS A 324 -5.99 -10.85 -13.78
N SER A 325 -5.65 -10.80 -12.48
CA SER A 325 -4.28 -10.59 -12.02
C SER A 325 -3.29 -11.71 -12.41
N PHE A 326 -2.01 -11.35 -12.49
CA PHE A 326 -0.92 -12.30 -12.69
C PHE A 326 -0.84 -13.35 -11.57
N PHE A 327 -1.19 -12.97 -10.35
CA PHE A 327 -1.27 -13.84 -9.18
C PHE A 327 -2.23 -15.02 -9.40
N ALA A 328 -3.47 -14.74 -9.80
CA ALA A 328 -4.47 -15.76 -10.06
C ALA A 328 -4.04 -16.67 -11.22
N CYS A 329 -3.44 -16.10 -12.28
CA CYS A 329 -2.93 -16.86 -13.42
C CYS A 329 -1.82 -17.84 -13.03
N ILE A 330 -0.80 -17.40 -12.27
CA ILE A 330 0.26 -18.32 -11.79
C ILE A 330 -0.33 -19.38 -10.86
N LEU A 331 -1.23 -18.99 -9.96
CA LEU A 331 -1.82 -19.91 -8.99
C LEU A 331 -2.60 -21.01 -9.70
N ILE A 332 -3.48 -20.68 -10.64
CA ILE A 332 -4.23 -21.66 -11.44
C ILE A 332 -3.26 -22.49 -12.30
N GLY A 333 -2.32 -21.84 -12.99
CA GLY A 333 -1.35 -22.51 -13.86
C GLY A 333 -0.46 -23.51 -13.13
N SER A 334 0.01 -23.16 -11.92
CA SER A 334 0.88 -24.01 -11.09
C SER A 334 0.14 -25.17 -10.42
N ASN A 335 -1.12 -24.98 -9.99
CA ASN A 335 -1.94 -26.09 -9.51
C ASN A 335 -2.24 -27.09 -10.63
N PHE A 336 -2.54 -26.59 -11.83
CA PHE A 336 -2.82 -27.46 -12.97
C PHE A 336 -1.57 -28.21 -13.44
N SER A 337 -0.40 -27.54 -13.50
CA SER A 337 0.86 -28.21 -13.83
C SER A 337 1.19 -29.30 -12.81
N ASP A 338 0.98 -29.04 -11.51
CA ASP A 338 1.15 -30.03 -10.46
C ASP A 338 0.25 -31.26 -10.70
N ILE A 339 -1.05 -31.07 -10.91
CA ILE A 339 -2.00 -32.16 -11.18
C ILE A 339 -1.64 -32.98 -12.44
N LEU A 340 -1.16 -32.32 -13.49
CA LEU A 340 -0.69 -33.03 -14.69
C LEU A 340 0.52 -33.89 -14.36
N ILE A 341 1.49 -33.36 -13.62
CA ILE A 341 2.72 -34.08 -13.29
C ILE A 341 2.45 -35.27 -12.37
N SER A 342 1.53 -35.21 -11.42
CA SER A 342 1.18 -36.41 -10.63
C SER A 342 0.64 -37.54 -11.51
N LYS A 343 -0.02 -37.23 -12.63
CA LYS A 343 -0.49 -38.25 -13.57
C LYS A 343 0.64 -38.78 -14.47
N PHE A 344 1.55 -37.90 -14.90
CA PHE A 344 2.63 -38.23 -15.84
C PHE A 344 3.97 -38.58 -15.17
N SER A 345 4.08 -38.56 -13.84
CA SER A 345 5.31 -38.83 -13.08
C SER A 345 5.91 -40.20 -13.39
N ARG A 346 5.09 -41.17 -13.82
CA ARG A 346 5.55 -42.51 -14.26
C ARG A 346 6.42 -42.50 -15.52
N PHE A 347 6.36 -41.43 -16.33
CA PHE A 347 7.03 -41.36 -17.63
C PHE A 347 8.31 -40.52 -17.63
N PHE A 348 8.55 -39.69 -16.60
CA PHE A 348 9.66 -38.76 -16.58
C PHE A 348 10.66 -39.07 -15.46
N ASN A 349 11.97 -38.99 -15.77
CA ASN A 349 13.01 -38.93 -14.75
C ASN A 349 12.91 -37.60 -13.98
N GLY A 350 13.18 -37.62 -12.68
CA GLY A 350 12.92 -36.48 -11.79
C GLY A 350 13.63 -35.14 -12.09
N ARG A 351 14.56 -35.06 -13.04
CA ARG A 351 15.08 -33.78 -13.60
C ARG A 351 14.24 -33.28 -14.78
N LYS A 352 13.83 -34.19 -15.68
CA LYS A 352 12.94 -33.89 -16.81
C LYS A 352 11.55 -33.50 -16.31
N GLU A 353 11.10 -34.10 -15.21
CA GLU A 353 9.85 -33.74 -14.53
C GLU A 353 9.81 -32.25 -14.13
N VAL A 354 10.88 -31.75 -13.50
CA VAL A 354 10.98 -30.34 -13.09
C VAL A 354 11.02 -29.39 -14.29
N ILE A 355 11.81 -29.71 -15.33
CA ILE A 355 11.88 -28.87 -16.54
C ILE A 355 10.51 -28.81 -17.23
N PHE A 356 9.84 -29.96 -17.34
CA PHE A 356 8.51 -30.04 -17.92
C PHE A 356 7.49 -29.25 -17.10
N GLU A 357 7.58 -29.29 -15.76
CA GLU A 357 6.79 -28.43 -14.88
C GLU A 357 6.96 -26.95 -15.18
N ILE A 358 8.21 -26.48 -15.19
CA ILE A 358 8.53 -25.07 -15.42
C ILE A 358 7.94 -24.61 -16.76
N VAL A 359 8.15 -25.40 -17.83
CA VAL A 359 7.66 -25.07 -19.17
C VAL A 359 6.13 -25.01 -19.19
N ILE A 360 5.45 -25.99 -18.58
CA ILE A 360 3.98 -26.01 -18.51
C ILE A 360 3.45 -24.85 -17.68
N THR A 361 4.01 -24.58 -16.50
CA THR A 361 3.56 -23.48 -15.63
C THR A 361 3.70 -22.14 -16.36
N ILE A 362 4.83 -21.90 -17.04
CA ILE A 362 5.04 -20.67 -17.83
C ILE A 362 4.06 -20.60 -19.00
N PHE A 363 3.91 -21.68 -19.76
CA PHE A 363 3.01 -21.73 -20.91
C PHE A 363 1.55 -21.47 -20.48
N LEU A 364 1.06 -22.15 -19.44
CA LEU A 364 -0.29 -21.98 -18.92
C LEU A 364 -0.51 -20.60 -18.34
N THR A 365 0.45 -20.06 -17.58
CA THR A 365 0.33 -18.70 -17.03
C THR A 365 0.21 -17.69 -18.17
N LYS A 366 1.04 -17.82 -19.21
CA LYS A 366 0.98 -16.94 -20.39
C LYS A 366 -0.32 -17.12 -21.18
N TRP A 367 -0.75 -18.37 -21.38
CA TRP A 367 -1.98 -18.69 -22.10
C TRP A 367 -3.21 -18.15 -21.36
N LEU A 368 -3.32 -18.41 -20.05
CA LEU A 368 -4.37 -17.87 -19.19
C LEU A 368 -4.34 -16.34 -19.22
N LYS A 369 -3.17 -15.72 -18.99
CA LYS A 369 -3.07 -14.27 -18.99
C LYS A 369 -3.46 -13.68 -20.35
N SER A 370 -3.09 -14.31 -21.48
CA SER A 370 -3.48 -13.87 -22.82
C SER A 370 -4.96 -14.04 -23.13
N TYR A 371 -5.59 -15.13 -22.67
CA TYR A 371 -7.02 -15.38 -22.83
C TYR A 371 -7.85 -14.41 -21.97
N VAL A 372 -7.32 -14.06 -20.81
CA VAL A 372 -7.91 -13.17 -19.81
C VAL A 372 -7.61 -11.69 -20.12
N LEU A 373 -6.66 -11.39 -21.02
CA LEU A 373 -6.24 -10.03 -21.43
C LEU A 373 -7.20 -9.30 -22.37
N ILE A 374 -8.44 -9.78 -22.53
CA ILE A 374 -9.47 -9.05 -23.28
C ILE A 374 -9.82 -7.72 -22.56
N ASN A 375 -9.48 -7.59 -21.27
CA ASN A 375 -9.61 -6.34 -20.51
C ASN A 375 -8.26 -5.60 -20.36
N GLU A 376 -8.21 -4.35 -20.81
CA GLU A 376 -7.03 -3.45 -20.84
C GLU A 376 -6.65 -2.86 -19.46
N ASP A 377 -7.35 -3.20 -18.38
CA ASP A 377 -7.17 -2.57 -17.07
C ASP A 377 -5.73 -2.78 -16.52
N ASP A 378 -5.16 -3.99 -16.63
CA ASP A 378 -3.81 -4.34 -16.18
C ASP A 378 -2.68 -3.92 -17.14
N ALA A 379 -3.01 -3.58 -18.39
CA ALA A 379 -2.01 -3.27 -19.41
C ALA A 379 -1.15 -2.06 -19.03
N HIS A 380 -1.71 -1.16 -18.23
CA HIS A 380 -1.04 0.07 -17.80
C HIS A 380 0.20 -0.18 -16.92
N ILE A 381 0.17 -1.14 -15.99
CA ILE A 381 1.34 -1.45 -15.13
C ILE A 381 2.48 -2.06 -15.97
N TYR A 382 2.13 -2.94 -16.91
CA TYR A 382 3.11 -3.46 -17.87
C TYR A 382 3.68 -2.33 -18.75
N ASN A 383 2.84 -1.41 -19.21
CA ASN A 383 3.26 -0.25 -20.00
C ASN A 383 4.18 0.69 -19.21
N ILE A 384 3.99 0.86 -17.90
CA ILE A 384 4.92 1.61 -17.02
C ILE A 384 6.28 0.90 -16.94
N LEU A 385 6.30 -0.41 -16.74
CA LEU A 385 7.56 -1.16 -16.70
C LEU A 385 8.27 -1.13 -18.07
N ARG A 386 7.48 -1.23 -19.15
CA ARG A 386 7.97 -1.12 -20.52
C ARG A 386 8.54 0.28 -20.81
N SER A 387 7.86 1.35 -20.40
CA SER A 387 8.35 2.74 -20.60
C SER A 387 9.62 3.04 -19.79
N LYS A 388 9.84 2.33 -18.68
CA LYS A 388 11.08 2.43 -17.91
C LYS A 388 12.26 1.70 -18.56
N LEU A 389 11.99 0.61 -19.28
CA LEU A 389 13.02 -0.24 -19.90
C LEU A 389 13.26 0.06 -21.39
N THR A 390 12.33 0.75 -22.04
CA THR A 390 12.33 1.03 -23.48
C THR A 390 11.84 2.46 -23.74
N ASP A 391 12.03 2.97 -24.95
CA ASP A 391 11.58 4.32 -25.36
C ASP A 391 10.05 4.47 -25.53
N TYR A 392 9.26 3.51 -25.05
CA TYR A 392 7.79 3.58 -25.12
C TYR A 392 7.26 4.73 -24.25
N LYS A 393 6.48 5.63 -24.85
CA LYS A 393 5.87 6.77 -24.14
C LYS A 393 4.39 6.88 -24.53
N ASP A 394 3.56 6.97 -23.52
CA ASP A 394 2.12 7.22 -23.60
C ASP A 394 1.71 8.18 -22.47
N PHE A 395 0.61 8.91 -22.61
CA PHE A 395 0.14 9.91 -21.65
C PHE A 395 0.08 9.35 -20.24
N HIS A 396 -0.56 8.19 -20.09
CA HIS A 396 -0.71 7.51 -18.81
C HIS A 396 0.67 7.18 -18.24
N THR A 397 1.53 6.53 -19.01
CA THR A 397 2.87 6.16 -18.54
C THR A 397 3.71 7.37 -18.14
N MET A 398 3.63 8.48 -18.89
CA MET A 398 4.38 9.71 -18.57
C MET A 398 3.87 10.38 -17.30
N LEU A 399 2.56 10.35 -17.05
CA LEU A 399 1.98 10.87 -15.80
C LEU A 399 2.61 10.18 -14.57
N TYR A 400 2.88 8.88 -14.67
CA TYR A 400 3.57 8.12 -13.63
C TYR A 400 5.08 8.34 -13.64
N THR A 401 5.78 8.17 -14.77
CA THR A 401 7.25 8.24 -14.82
C THR A 401 7.81 9.64 -14.55
N CYS A 402 7.01 10.69 -14.73
CA CYS A 402 7.38 12.07 -14.40
C CYS A 402 7.13 12.44 -12.93
N SER A 403 6.50 11.56 -12.16
CA SER A 403 6.24 11.76 -10.74
C SER A 403 7.35 11.10 -9.91
N PRO A 404 7.94 11.78 -8.90
CA PRO A 404 9.09 11.28 -8.15
C PRO A 404 8.80 9.97 -7.39
N GLU A 405 7.53 9.67 -7.12
CA GLU A 405 7.10 8.46 -6.41
C GLU A 405 7.29 7.17 -7.22
N PHE A 406 7.25 7.28 -8.55
CA PHE A 406 7.41 6.16 -9.47
C PHE A 406 8.77 6.14 -10.14
N ASP A 407 9.70 6.99 -9.75
CA ASP A 407 11.06 7.00 -10.25
C ASP A 407 11.88 5.80 -9.72
N PHE A 408 13.08 5.59 -10.25
CA PHE A 408 14.05 4.62 -9.73
C PHE A 408 14.51 4.98 -8.32
N LEU A 409 15.01 3.99 -7.57
CA LEU A 409 15.47 4.20 -6.20
C LEU A 409 16.56 5.29 -6.13
N GLN A 410 16.27 6.40 -5.46
CA GLN A 410 17.16 7.55 -5.35
C GLN A 410 18.40 7.21 -4.54
N TYR A 411 19.54 7.81 -4.91
CA TYR A 411 20.83 7.60 -4.24
C TYR A 411 20.77 7.90 -2.73
N LYS A 412 19.99 8.91 -2.32
CA LYS A 412 19.79 9.28 -0.90
C LYS A 412 19.24 8.11 -0.05
N SER A 413 18.37 7.28 -0.61
CA SER A 413 17.84 6.09 0.08
C SER A 413 18.93 5.03 0.28
N TYR A 414 19.77 4.79 -0.73
CA TYR A 414 20.90 3.87 -0.59
C TYR A 414 21.92 4.34 0.44
N GLU A 415 22.27 5.63 0.40
CA GLU A 415 23.19 6.25 1.35
C GLU A 415 22.69 6.10 2.80
N ALA A 416 21.40 6.30 3.05
CA ALA A 416 20.80 6.15 4.37
C ALA A 416 20.92 4.70 4.91
N ILE A 417 20.59 3.71 4.08
CA ILE A 417 20.63 2.29 4.45
C ILE A 417 22.08 1.80 4.66
N ILE A 418 23.05 2.37 3.94
CA ILE A 418 24.48 2.05 4.13
C ILE A 418 25.03 2.69 5.41
N LYS A 419 24.78 3.99 5.63
CA LYS A 419 25.28 4.72 6.81
C LYS A 419 24.73 4.18 8.12
N THR A 420 23.49 3.70 8.13
CA THR A 420 22.87 3.05 9.31
C THR A 420 23.30 1.58 9.50
N LEU A 421 24.21 1.08 8.66
CA LEU A 421 24.70 -0.31 8.62
C LEU A 421 23.62 -1.36 8.29
N LEU A 422 22.41 -0.98 7.88
CA LEU A 422 21.35 -1.92 7.54
C LEU A 422 21.76 -2.85 6.38
N LEU A 423 22.22 -2.29 5.25
CA LEU A 423 22.64 -3.10 4.11
C LEU A 423 23.90 -3.94 4.40
N PRO A 424 24.97 -3.39 5.01
CA PRO A 424 26.13 -4.18 5.42
C PRO A 424 25.79 -5.36 6.34
N ILE A 425 24.92 -5.16 7.34
CA ILE A 425 24.52 -6.22 8.27
C ILE A 425 23.67 -7.27 7.55
N ALA A 426 22.76 -6.86 6.66
CA ALA A 426 21.95 -7.79 5.86
C ALA A 426 22.82 -8.65 4.92
N ILE A 427 23.83 -8.06 4.27
CA ILE A 427 24.80 -8.79 3.45
C ILE A 427 25.60 -9.77 4.32
N LEU A 428 26.07 -9.33 5.49
CA LEU A 428 26.79 -10.18 6.43
C LEU A 428 25.93 -11.39 6.86
N SER A 429 24.65 -11.20 7.20
CA SER A 429 23.75 -12.33 7.50
C SER A 429 23.58 -13.29 6.32
N GLY A 430 23.49 -12.78 5.09
CA GLY A 430 23.42 -13.62 3.90
C GLY A 430 24.68 -14.47 3.71
N ILE A 431 25.86 -13.87 3.90
CA ILE A 431 27.14 -14.59 3.85
C ILE A 431 27.22 -15.64 4.95
N LEU A 432 26.78 -15.33 6.17
CA LEU A 432 26.74 -16.28 7.28
C LEU A 432 25.81 -17.47 7.01
N ALA A 433 24.63 -17.23 6.43
CA ALA A 433 23.70 -18.28 6.04
C ALA A 433 24.29 -19.18 4.95
N LEU A 434 24.91 -18.59 3.91
CA LEU A 434 25.58 -19.36 2.85
C LEU A 434 26.75 -20.19 3.39
N TYR A 435 27.55 -19.62 4.29
CA TYR A 435 28.65 -20.34 4.96
C TYR A 435 28.14 -21.51 5.80
N TYR A 436 27.01 -21.31 6.50
CA TYR A 436 26.35 -22.38 7.25
C TYR A 436 25.89 -23.51 6.33
N TRP A 437 25.19 -23.20 5.23
CA TRP A 437 24.73 -24.21 4.26
C TRP A 437 25.89 -24.94 3.58
N TYR A 438 26.98 -24.24 3.23
CA TYR A 438 28.16 -24.86 2.66
C TYR A 438 28.79 -25.89 3.61
N ARG A 439 28.88 -25.56 4.90
CA ARG A 439 29.45 -26.47 5.89
C ARG A 439 28.52 -27.62 6.27
N GLU A 440 27.20 -27.41 6.19
CA GLU A 440 26.23 -28.48 6.43
C GLU A 440 26.09 -29.41 5.21
N TYR A 441 26.37 -28.91 4.00
CA TYR A 441 26.42 -29.72 2.80
C TYR A 441 27.42 -30.87 2.92
N GLU A 442 28.57 -30.65 3.54
CA GLU A 442 29.55 -31.71 3.80
C GLU A 442 29.05 -32.77 4.80
N ASN A 443 28.13 -32.43 5.70
CA ASN A 443 27.65 -33.34 6.76
C ASN A 443 26.39 -34.11 6.37
N GLU A 444 25.34 -33.39 5.95
CA GLU A 444 23.98 -33.92 5.74
C GLU A 444 23.62 -34.08 4.25
N GLY A 445 24.40 -33.46 3.36
CA GLY A 445 24.16 -33.48 1.93
C GLY A 445 22.94 -32.66 1.49
N TYR A 446 22.70 -32.66 0.17
CA TYR A 446 21.57 -31.97 -0.44
C TYR A 446 20.30 -32.85 -0.42
N PRO A 447 19.10 -32.31 -0.10
CA PRO A 447 18.74 -30.90 0.12
C PRO A 447 18.72 -30.45 1.60
N TYR A 448 18.98 -31.34 2.56
CA TYR A 448 18.79 -31.07 4.00
C TYR A 448 19.72 -30.01 4.58
N CYS A 449 20.87 -29.76 3.93
CA CYS A 449 21.80 -28.70 4.32
C CYS A 449 21.24 -27.25 4.21
N ILE A 450 20.17 -27.03 3.44
CA ILE A 450 19.61 -25.69 3.21
C ILE A 450 18.41 -25.44 4.12
N GLU A 451 18.47 -24.37 4.90
CA GLU A 451 17.35 -23.88 5.69
C GLU A 451 16.27 -23.29 4.76
N ALA A 452 15.20 -24.05 4.54
CA ALA A 452 14.14 -23.71 3.60
C ALA A 452 13.42 -22.39 3.91
N ASP A 453 13.24 -22.08 5.19
CA ASP A 453 12.61 -20.88 5.72
C ASP A 453 13.49 -19.63 5.50
N VAL A 454 14.81 -19.73 5.74
CA VAL A 454 15.78 -18.65 5.46
C VAL A 454 15.91 -18.44 3.95
N CYS A 455 15.93 -19.51 3.16
CA CYS A 455 15.97 -19.42 1.71
C CYS A 455 14.72 -18.74 1.12
N TYR A 456 13.52 -19.06 1.64
CA TYR A 456 12.27 -18.37 1.28
C TYR A 456 12.36 -16.85 1.53
N ASN A 457 12.78 -16.46 2.73
CA ASN A 457 12.92 -15.05 3.10
C ASN A 457 14.00 -14.33 2.28
N GLY A 458 15.09 -15.02 1.92
CA GLY A 458 16.13 -14.49 1.02
C GLY A 458 15.60 -14.23 -0.40
N LEU A 459 14.88 -15.20 -0.99
CA LEU A 459 14.25 -15.05 -2.30
C LEU A 459 13.22 -13.91 -2.31
N GLN A 460 12.39 -13.83 -1.27
CA GLN A 460 11.39 -12.77 -1.12
C GLN A 460 12.05 -11.38 -0.97
N THR A 461 13.14 -11.28 -0.21
CA THR A 461 13.92 -10.03 -0.08
C THR A 461 14.52 -9.64 -1.42
N GLY A 462 15.06 -10.59 -2.19
CA GLY A 462 15.57 -10.34 -3.54
C GLY A 462 14.49 -9.78 -4.49
N ALA A 463 13.28 -10.36 -4.46
CA ALA A 463 12.16 -9.84 -5.24
C ALA A 463 11.78 -8.41 -4.84
N PHE A 464 11.76 -8.10 -3.53
CA PHE A 464 11.49 -6.74 -3.05
C PHE A 464 12.58 -5.73 -3.41
N ILE A 465 13.86 -6.13 -3.43
CA ILE A 465 14.95 -5.26 -3.91
C ILE A 465 14.75 -4.92 -5.38
N ILE A 466 14.40 -5.90 -6.22
CA ILE A 466 14.13 -5.67 -7.65
C ILE A 466 12.95 -4.70 -7.81
N MET A 467 11.85 -4.94 -7.10
CA MET A 467 10.67 -4.06 -7.14
C MET A 467 11.00 -2.63 -6.70
N ALA A 468 11.73 -2.47 -5.58
CA ALA A 468 12.13 -1.16 -5.06
C ALA A 468 13.11 -0.42 -5.97
N ALA A 469 14.00 -1.15 -6.66
CA ALA A 469 14.89 -0.55 -7.65
C ALA A 469 14.12 0.11 -8.79
N PHE A 470 13.05 -0.54 -9.28
CA PHE A 470 12.21 0.00 -10.36
C PHE A 470 11.26 1.11 -9.90
N ILE A 471 10.72 1.04 -8.69
CA ILE A 471 9.72 2.00 -8.19
C ILE A 471 10.07 2.41 -6.76
N MET A 472 10.44 3.69 -6.58
CA MET A 472 10.79 4.32 -5.30
C MET A 472 9.84 3.97 -4.17
N ARG A 473 8.53 4.10 -4.41
CA ARG A 473 7.48 3.87 -3.41
C ARG A 473 7.48 2.42 -2.88
N LEU A 474 8.01 1.44 -3.61
CA LEU A 474 8.07 0.03 -3.17
C LEU A 474 9.22 -0.26 -2.19
N LYS A 475 10.09 0.72 -1.89
CA LYS A 475 11.13 0.59 -0.84
C LYS A 475 10.55 0.24 0.54
N LEU A 476 9.28 0.56 0.77
CA LEU A 476 8.55 0.24 2.01
C LEU A 476 8.46 -1.26 2.29
N PHE A 477 8.51 -2.13 1.27
CA PHE A 477 8.54 -3.58 1.46
C PHE A 477 9.96 -4.12 1.63
N MET A 478 10.91 -3.53 0.89
CA MET A 478 12.32 -3.90 0.89
C MET A 478 13.00 -3.64 2.24
N THR A 479 12.93 -2.40 2.74
CA THR A 479 13.71 -1.97 3.92
C THR A 479 13.36 -2.79 5.18
N PRO A 480 12.09 -3.03 5.53
CA PRO A 480 11.78 -3.82 6.73
C PRO A 480 12.12 -5.30 6.57
N HIS A 481 12.03 -5.87 5.35
CA HIS A 481 12.49 -7.24 5.10
C HIS A 481 14.01 -7.35 5.25
N LEU A 482 14.77 -6.34 4.77
CA LEU A 482 16.20 -6.24 5.04
C LEU A 482 16.48 -6.18 6.55
N CYS A 483 15.66 -5.48 7.34
CA CYS A 483 15.81 -5.46 8.80
C CYS A 483 15.61 -6.85 9.42
N ILE A 484 14.63 -7.64 8.94
CA ILE A 484 14.42 -9.03 9.39
C ILE A 484 15.65 -9.90 9.08
N ILE A 485 16.15 -9.83 7.84
CA ILE A 485 17.34 -10.57 7.42
C ILE A 485 18.57 -10.15 8.23
N ALA A 486 18.77 -8.84 8.45
CA ALA A 486 19.85 -8.31 9.28
C ALA A 486 19.81 -8.87 10.72
N GLY A 487 18.62 -9.16 11.26
CA GLY A 487 18.44 -9.81 12.55
C GLY A 487 19.10 -11.19 12.67
N LEU A 488 19.28 -11.91 11.55
CA LEU A 488 19.93 -13.23 11.52
C LEU A 488 21.40 -13.20 11.98
N VAL A 489 22.07 -12.04 11.95
CA VAL A 489 23.45 -11.91 12.46
C VAL A 489 23.56 -12.31 13.93
N CYS A 490 22.48 -12.13 14.70
CA CYS A 490 22.40 -12.55 16.11
C CYS A 490 22.08 -14.04 16.32
N SER A 491 22.01 -14.83 15.25
CA SER A 491 21.67 -16.25 15.36
C SER A 491 22.73 -17.03 16.13
N LYS A 492 22.26 -17.77 17.13
CA LYS A 492 23.10 -18.66 17.93
C LYS A 492 23.74 -19.75 17.04
N ARG A 493 23.00 -20.24 16.04
CA ARG A 493 23.41 -21.32 15.14
C ARG A 493 24.61 -20.91 14.28
N TYR A 494 24.53 -19.73 13.66
CA TYR A 494 25.59 -19.20 12.80
C TYR A 494 26.85 -18.83 13.59
N SER A 495 26.68 -18.16 14.75
CA SER A 495 27.82 -17.83 15.62
C SER A 495 28.53 -19.06 16.19
N GLU A 496 27.82 -20.14 16.49
CA GLU A 496 28.41 -21.42 16.92
C GLU A 496 29.25 -22.06 15.83
N LYS A 497 28.73 -22.08 14.61
CA LYS A 497 29.45 -22.65 13.46
C LYS A 497 30.69 -21.84 13.12
N LEU A 498 30.68 -20.53 13.30
CA LEU A 498 31.86 -19.65 13.12
C LEU A 498 32.96 -19.86 14.18
N GLY A 499 32.75 -20.72 15.20
CA GLY A 499 33.74 -21.01 16.24
C GLY A 499 33.65 -20.11 17.47
N LEU A 500 32.70 -19.17 17.52
CA LEU A 500 32.48 -18.28 18.66
C LEU A 500 31.69 -19.02 19.76
N LYS A 501 32.29 -20.00 20.44
CA LYS A 501 31.56 -20.81 21.45
C LYS A 501 31.26 -20.07 22.77
N ARG A 502 32.00 -19.02 23.11
CA ARG A 502 31.87 -18.28 24.38
C ARG A 502 30.71 -17.27 24.32
N LYS A 503 29.76 -17.37 25.26
CA LYS A 503 28.63 -16.43 25.41
C LYS A 503 29.08 -14.97 25.56
N THR A 504 30.16 -14.72 26.30
CA THR A 504 30.70 -13.38 26.53
C THR A 504 31.22 -12.72 25.24
N MET A 505 31.90 -13.48 24.38
CA MET A 505 32.37 -12.96 23.10
C MET A 505 31.22 -12.63 22.15
N ARG A 506 30.18 -13.47 22.09
CA ARG A 506 28.98 -13.18 21.28
C ARG A 506 28.29 -11.90 21.76
N GLY A 507 28.11 -11.77 23.06
CA GLY A 507 27.54 -10.57 23.67
C GLY A 507 28.36 -9.32 23.32
N ALA A 508 29.68 -9.38 23.43
CA ALA A 508 30.57 -8.27 23.07
C ALA A 508 30.44 -7.84 21.60
N ILE A 509 30.37 -8.80 20.66
CA ILE A 509 30.18 -8.51 19.23
C ILE A 509 28.82 -7.83 18.99
N ILE A 510 27.75 -8.34 19.61
CA ILE A 510 26.40 -7.76 19.47
C ILE A 510 26.38 -6.34 20.02
N VAL A 511 26.98 -6.09 21.18
CA VAL A 511 27.07 -4.75 21.78
C VAL A 511 27.88 -3.80 20.90
N LEU A 512 29.02 -4.25 20.36
CA LEU A 512 29.84 -3.46 19.45
C LEU A 512 29.07 -3.10 18.17
N LEU A 513 28.31 -4.05 17.62
CA LEU A 513 27.48 -3.85 16.45
C LEU A 513 26.34 -2.86 16.73
N ILE A 514 25.70 -2.94 17.90
CA ILE A 514 24.68 -1.97 18.34
C ILE A 514 25.32 -0.57 18.48
N ALA A 515 26.48 -0.45 19.12
CA ALA A 515 27.17 0.82 19.26
C ALA A 515 27.50 1.46 17.90
N ALA A 516 27.97 0.66 16.94
CA ALA A 516 28.29 1.12 15.59
C ALA A 516 27.06 1.63 14.82
N MET A 517 25.92 0.91 14.87
CA MET A 517 24.69 1.36 14.21
C MET A 517 24.09 2.61 14.89
N SER A 518 24.18 2.69 16.22
CA SER A 518 23.60 3.79 16.99
C SER A 518 24.28 5.12 16.72
N TYR A 519 25.55 5.15 16.30
CA TYR A 519 26.27 6.38 15.99
C TYR A 519 25.54 7.23 14.93
N ASN A 520 25.34 6.69 13.73
CA ASN A 520 24.59 7.38 12.67
C ASN A 520 23.06 7.27 12.86
N GLY A 521 22.59 6.17 13.46
CA GLY A 521 21.16 5.91 13.61
C GLY A 521 20.47 6.88 14.57
N THR A 522 21.13 7.26 15.67
CA THR A 522 20.54 8.19 16.65
C THR A 522 20.50 9.63 16.17
N GLU A 523 21.47 10.07 15.37
CA GLU A 523 21.47 11.38 14.72
C GLU A 523 20.26 11.52 13.80
N ARG A 524 20.05 10.53 12.92
CA ARG A 524 18.91 10.50 12.00
C ARG A 524 17.56 10.47 12.71
N LEU A 525 17.43 9.70 13.79
CA LEU A 525 16.21 9.66 14.60
C LEU A 525 15.92 11.02 15.28
N LYS A 526 16.97 11.73 15.70
CA LYS A 526 16.84 13.09 16.27
C LYS A 526 16.46 14.11 15.21
N GLU A 527 17.06 14.05 14.02
CA GLU A 527 16.69 14.90 12.88
C GLU A 527 15.22 14.73 12.52
N GLU A 528 14.73 13.49 12.40
CA GLU A 528 13.34 13.19 12.08
C GLU A 528 12.37 13.74 13.15
N ARG A 529 12.70 13.58 14.44
CA ARG A 529 11.89 14.12 15.54
C ARG A 529 11.99 15.64 15.71
N GLY A 530 13.09 16.24 15.26
CA GLY A 530 13.35 17.67 15.38
C GLY A 530 12.59 18.52 14.36
N PHE A 531 12.00 17.89 13.34
CA PHE A 531 11.13 18.57 12.39
C PHE A 531 9.82 18.99 13.07
N ILE A 532 9.57 20.29 13.14
CA ILE A 532 8.31 20.88 13.62
C ILE A 532 7.79 21.76 12.49
N GLY A 533 6.66 21.36 11.92
CA GLY A 533 5.95 22.04 10.84
C GLY A 533 4.54 22.43 11.26
N GLU A 534 3.92 23.29 10.45
CA GLU A 534 2.53 23.73 10.62
C GLU A 534 1.85 23.66 9.25
N TYR A 535 0.69 22.99 9.19
CA TYR A 535 -0.08 22.92 7.95
C TYR A 535 -0.87 24.22 7.75
N SER A 536 -0.65 24.90 6.62
CA SER A 536 -1.44 26.08 6.24
C SER A 536 -1.61 26.11 4.72
N ASN A 537 -2.85 26.28 4.26
CA ASN A 537 -3.18 26.47 2.84
C ASN A 537 -4.45 27.33 2.72
N ILE A 538 -4.30 28.63 2.89
CA ILE A 538 -5.38 29.61 2.96
C ILE A 538 -6.11 29.69 1.61
N GLU A 539 -5.38 29.64 0.50
CA GLU A 539 -5.94 29.78 -0.84
C GLU A 539 -6.84 28.59 -1.21
N GLN A 540 -6.53 27.40 -0.70
CA GLN A 540 -7.40 26.24 -0.89
C GLN A 540 -8.61 26.29 0.06
N GLU A 541 -8.48 26.88 1.25
CA GLU A 541 -9.58 27.08 2.20
C GLU A 541 -10.62 28.04 1.60
N GLU A 542 -10.17 29.21 1.13
CA GLU A 542 -11.00 30.20 0.42
C GLU A 542 -11.76 29.57 -0.75
N LEU A 543 -11.09 28.73 -1.55
CA LEU A 543 -11.71 28.02 -2.66
C LEU A 543 -12.86 27.13 -2.17
N PHE A 544 -12.64 26.36 -1.10
CA PHE A 544 -13.64 25.42 -0.60
C PHE A 544 -14.80 26.12 0.12
N GLU A 545 -14.53 27.19 0.84
CA GLU A 545 -15.58 28.05 1.41
C GLU A 545 -16.43 28.68 0.30
N TRP A 546 -15.79 29.22 -0.74
CA TRP A 546 -16.52 29.77 -1.90
C TRP A 546 -17.37 28.70 -2.58
N ILE A 547 -16.86 27.48 -2.77
CA ILE A 547 -17.65 26.39 -3.36
C ILE A 547 -18.89 26.08 -2.51
N LYS A 548 -18.74 26.00 -1.18
CA LYS A 548 -19.85 25.72 -0.26
C LYS A 548 -20.95 26.78 -0.33
N VAL A 549 -20.57 28.05 -0.38
CA VAL A 549 -21.50 29.19 -0.31
C VAL A 549 -22.10 29.52 -1.68
N ASN A 550 -21.31 29.47 -2.75
CA ASN A 550 -21.68 30.04 -4.06
C ASN A 550 -22.11 29.00 -5.10
N THR A 551 -22.02 27.69 -4.81
CA THR A 551 -22.42 26.64 -5.77
C THR A 551 -23.52 25.74 -5.20
N PRO A 552 -24.46 25.25 -6.04
CA PRO A 552 -25.50 24.32 -5.59
C PRO A 552 -24.91 22.95 -5.24
N ALA A 553 -25.60 22.17 -4.41
CA ALA A 553 -25.12 20.87 -3.93
C ALA A 553 -24.86 19.83 -5.04
N ASN A 554 -25.56 19.96 -6.17
CA ASN A 554 -25.40 19.10 -7.35
C ASN A 554 -24.39 19.65 -8.37
N ALA A 555 -23.65 20.72 -8.05
CA ALA A 555 -22.62 21.28 -8.92
C ALA A 555 -21.49 20.27 -9.14
N VAL A 556 -21.19 20.01 -10.41
CA VAL A 556 -20.21 18.99 -10.83
C VAL A 556 -18.86 19.62 -11.10
N PHE A 557 -17.82 19.12 -10.43
CA PHE A 557 -16.45 19.63 -10.54
C PHE A 557 -15.52 18.67 -11.28
N ALA A 558 -14.57 19.24 -12.03
CA ALA A 558 -13.46 18.53 -12.64
C ALA A 558 -12.14 19.31 -12.46
N GLY A 559 -11.02 18.61 -12.44
CA GLY A 559 -9.71 19.24 -12.28
C GLY A 559 -8.61 18.23 -11.97
N LYS A 560 -7.54 18.68 -11.31
CA LYS A 560 -6.46 17.80 -10.87
C LYS A 560 -6.99 16.74 -9.90
N MET A 561 -6.60 15.48 -10.11
CA MET A 561 -7.15 14.33 -9.37
C MET A 561 -6.96 14.48 -7.86
N SER A 562 -5.77 14.94 -7.44
CA SER A 562 -5.43 15.13 -6.03
C SER A 562 -6.32 16.15 -5.32
N LEU A 563 -6.75 17.19 -6.04
CA LEU A 563 -7.61 18.26 -5.52
C LEU A 563 -9.08 17.82 -5.52
N MET A 564 -9.52 17.07 -6.53
CA MET A 564 -10.92 16.61 -6.62
C MET A 564 -11.33 15.74 -5.44
N ALA A 565 -10.47 14.83 -4.98
CA ALA A 565 -10.77 14.04 -3.78
C ALA A 565 -10.95 14.90 -2.52
N ASN A 566 -10.15 15.96 -2.40
CA ASN A 566 -10.20 16.88 -1.28
C ASN A 566 -11.44 17.79 -1.36
N LEU A 567 -11.76 18.28 -2.56
CA LEU A 567 -12.97 19.03 -2.86
C LEU A 567 -14.21 18.21 -2.49
N MET A 568 -14.26 16.95 -2.90
CA MET A 568 -15.37 16.05 -2.55
C MET A 568 -15.49 15.87 -1.03
N LEU A 569 -14.38 15.61 -0.34
CA LEU A 569 -14.36 15.45 1.12
C LEU A 569 -14.88 16.69 1.85
N SER A 570 -14.34 17.87 1.53
CA SER A 570 -14.62 19.09 2.27
C SER A 570 -15.95 19.74 1.88
N THR A 571 -16.39 19.63 0.62
CA THR A 571 -17.58 20.36 0.11
C THR A 571 -18.79 19.45 -0.18
N GLY A 572 -18.60 18.14 -0.27
CA GLY A 572 -19.65 17.18 -0.62
C GLY A 572 -20.18 17.32 -2.05
N ARG A 573 -19.45 18.00 -2.94
CA ARG A 573 -19.86 18.21 -4.34
C ARG A 573 -19.43 17.02 -5.22
N PRO A 574 -20.25 16.62 -6.22
CA PRO A 574 -19.89 15.57 -7.15
C PRO A 574 -18.64 15.89 -7.98
N ILE A 575 -17.79 14.88 -8.21
CA ILE A 575 -16.57 14.98 -9.01
C ILE A 575 -16.60 14.04 -10.23
N VAL A 576 -16.01 14.50 -11.33
CA VAL A 576 -15.99 13.76 -12.61
C VAL A 576 -14.81 12.79 -12.71
N ASN A 577 -13.67 13.18 -12.15
CA ASN A 577 -12.45 12.42 -12.12
C ASN A 577 -11.86 12.40 -10.71
N ASN A 578 -11.24 11.29 -10.33
CA ASN A 578 -10.73 11.07 -8.99
C ASN A 578 -9.35 10.38 -9.05
N PRO A 579 -8.61 10.27 -7.93
CA PRO A 579 -7.30 9.61 -7.88
C PRO A 579 -7.31 8.11 -8.18
N TYR A 580 -8.47 7.46 -8.19
CA TYR A 580 -8.56 6.04 -8.50
C TYR A 580 -8.44 5.81 -10.02
N TYR A 581 -7.21 5.52 -10.45
CA TYR A 581 -6.81 5.51 -11.85
C TYR A 581 -6.71 4.11 -12.48
N GLU A 582 -7.30 3.09 -11.84
CA GLU A 582 -7.08 1.70 -12.27
C GLU A 582 -7.92 1.30 -13.47
N SER A 583 -9.18 1.73 -13.55
CA SER A 583 -10.07 1.35 -14.64
C SER A 583 -9.81 2.16 -15.91
N VAL A 584 -9.88 1.52 -17.06
CA VAL A 584 -9.75 2.17 -18.38
C VAL A 584 -10.71 3.36 -18.52
N GLU A 585 -11.95 3.22 -18.04
CA GLU A 585 -12.94 4.29 -18.06
C GLU A 585 -12.45 5.54 -17.30
N MET A 586 -11.92 5.36 -16.08
CA MET A 586 -11.44 6.49 -15.28
C MET A 586 -10.18 7.13 -15.85
N ARG A 587 -9.30 6.33 -16.46
CA ARG A 587 -8.13 6.83 -17.20
C ARG A 587 -8.56 7.72 -18.36
N ASN A 588 -9.53 7.26 -19.15
CA ASN A 588 -10.07 8.00 -20.29
C ASN A 588 -10.79 9.28 -19.87
N ARG A 589 -11.64 9.23 -18.83
CA ARG A 589 -12.32 10.40 -18.28
C ARG A 589 -11.32 11.46 -17.82
N THR A 590 -10.30 11.03 -17.10
CA THR A 590 -9.27 11.95 -16.60
C THR A 590 -8.42 12.53 -17.72
N MET A 591 -8.04 11.73 -18.72
CA MET A 591 -7.34 12.21 -19.90
C MET A 591 -8.15 13.30 -20.62
N ARG A 592 -9.48 13.10 -20.77
CA ARG A 592 -10.38 14.13 -21.33
C ARG A 592 -10.42 15.41 -20.50
N VAL A 593 -10.47 15.31 -19.17
CA VAL A 593 -10.38 16.50 -18.29
C VAL A 593 -9.04 17.21 -18.46
N TYR A 594 -7.96 16.47 -18.64
CA TYR A 594 -6.61 17.03 -18.73
C TYR A 594 -6.32 17.64 -20.11
N GLU A 595 -7.22 17.53 -21.09
CA GLU A 595 -7.13 18.24 -22.37
C GLU A 595 -7.01 19.76 -22.18
N ILE A 596 -7.48 20.31 -21.06
CA ILE A 596 -7.35 21.73 -20.73
C ILE A 596 -5.89 22.18 -20.58
N PHE A 597 -4.98 21.25 -20.27
CA PHE A 597 -3.54 21.52 -20.18
C PHE A 597 -2.81 21.37 -21.51
N SER A 598 -3.52 21.03 -22.59
CA SER A 598 -2.93 20.85 -23.93
C SER A 598 -2.81 22.17 -24.71
N ARG A 599 -2.44 22.09 -26.00
CA ARG A 599 -2.46 23.19 -26.98
C ARG A 599 -3.71 23.17 -27.88
N LYS A 600 -4.76 22.44 -27.48
CA LYS A 600 -6.05 22.39 -28.19
C LYS A 600 -6.80 23.72 -28.05
N ASP A 601 -7.77 23.94 -28.94
CA ASP A 601 -8.56 25.18 -28.94
C ASP A 601 -9.60 25.15 -27.81
N ALA A 602 -9.82 26.29 -27.13
CA ALA A 602 -10.71 26.39 -25.97
C ALA A 602 -12.13 25.87 -26.23
N ALA A 603 -12.66 26.11 -27.44
CA ALA A 603 -13.98 25.63 -27.86
C ALA A 603 -14.08 24.09 -27.94
N SER A 604 -13.04 23.41 -28.41
CA SER A 604 -13.02 21.94 -28.44
C SER A 604 -13.03 21.35 -27.03
N VAL A 605 -12.20 21.89 -26.13
CA VAL A 605 -12.13 21.43 -24.73
C VAL A 605 -13.44 21.72 -24.00
N TYR A 606 -14.07 22.86 -24.27
CA TYR A 606 -15.40 23.20 -23.77
C TYR A 606 -16.45 22.15 -24.13
N VAL A 607 -16.48 21.72 -25.41
CA VAL A 607 -17.41 20.67 -25.87
C VAL A 607 -17.10 19.32 -25.21
N THR A 608 -15.83 18.93 -25.10
CA THR A 608 -15.42 17.68 -24.41
C THR A 608 -15.92 17.67 -22.96
N LEU A 609 -15.67 18.74 -22.21
CA LEU A 609 -16.07 18.86 -20.80
C LEU A 609 -17.59 18.92 -20.65
N ARG A 610 -18.29 19.62 -21.55
CA ARG A 610 -19.75 19.68 -21.58
C ARG A 610 -20.37 18.30 -21.81
N ASN A 611 -19.81 17.49 -22.71
CA ASN A 611 -20.29 16.13 -22.98
C ASN A 611 -20.12 15.21 -21.75
N MET A 612 -19.18 15.52 -20.87
CA MET A 612 -19.01 14.84 -19.58
C MET A 612 -19.85 15.44 -18.45
N HIS A 613 -20.75 16.39 -18.76
CA HIS A 613 -21.63 17.08 -17.82
C HIS A 613 -20.88 17.84 -16.71
N VAL A 614 -19.69 18.35 -17.03
CA VAL A 614 -18.91 19.19 -16.11
C VAL A 614 -19.60 20.55 -15.95
N GLY A 615 -19.80 21.00 -14.71
CA GLY A 615 -20.33 22.33 -14.41
C GLY A 615 -19.22 23.36 -14.17
N TYR A 616 -18.17 22.93 -13.45
CA TYR A 616 -17.04 23.77 -13.06
C TYR A 616 -15.72 23.04 -13.24
N VAL A 617 -14.69 23.75 -13.70
CA VAL A 617 -13.31 23.25 -13.79
C VAL A 617 -12.41 24.08 -12.89
N VAL A 618 -11.62 23.41 -12.07
CA VAL A 618 -10.65 24.05 -11.17
C VAL A 618 -9.25 23.94 -11.78
N LEU A 619 -8.60 25.09 -11.97
CA LEU A 619 -7.23 25.21 -12.45
C LEU A 619 -6.29 25.61 -11.30
N GLU A 620 -5.09 25.03 -11.29
CA GLU A 620 -4.03 25.35 -10.33
C GLU A 620 -2.88 26.08 -11.05
N GLU A 621 -2.37 27.13 -10.43
CA GLU A 621 -1.24 27.93 -10.93
C GLU A 621 0.00 27.07 -11.27
N PRO A 622 0.50 26.17 -10.39
CA PRO A 622 1.75 25.44 -10.66
C PRO A 622 1.65 24.50 -11.85
N LEU A 623 0.43 24.04 -12.17
CA LEU A 623 0.16 23.11 -13.26
C LEU A 623 -0.06 23.84 -14.59
N CYS A 624 -0.67 25.03 -14.57
CA CYS A 624 -0.83 25.87 -15.75
C CYS A 624 0.48 26.56 -16.16
N LEU A 625 1.16 27.23 -15.22
CA LEU A 625 2.29 28.12 -15.52
C LEU A 625 3.65 27.41 -15.49
N GLY A 626 3.70 26.15 -15.06
CA GLY A 626 4.89 25.30 -15.19
C GLY A 626 6.05 25.65 -14.24
N TYR A 627 5.81 26.42 -13.18
CA TYR A 627 6.80 26.84 -12.18
C TYR A 627 7.17 25.76 -11.16
N ALA A 628 6.49 24.61 -11.14
CA ALA A 628 6.95 23.49 -10.34
C ALA A 628 8.33 23.04 -10.87
N ASN A 629 9.28 22.74 -9.98
CA ASN A 629 10.62 22.22 -10.29
C ASN A 629 10.56 20.83 -10.96
N VAL A 630 9.89 20.73 -12.10
CA VAL A 630 9.63 19.49 -12.83
C VAL A 630 10.75 19.32 -13.87
N PRO A 631 11.30 18.10 -14.05
CA PRO A 631 12.27 17.83 -15.10
C PRO A 631 11.79 18.28 -16.48
N ARG A 632 12.73 18.70 -17.34
CA ARG A 632 12.39 19.09 -18.73
C ARG A 632 11.71 17.93 -19.45
N GLY A 633 10.57 18.18 -20.09
CA GLY A 633 9.78 17.15 -20.78
C GLY A 633 8.70 16.48 -19.92
N CYS A 634 8.55 16.91 -18.66
CA CYS A 634 7.55 16.37 -17.72
C CYS A 634 6.48 17.40 -17.31
N GLN A 635 6.45 18.58 -17.94
CA GLN A 635 5.34 19.51 -17.74
C GLN A 635 4.06 18.94 -18.38
N MET A 636 2.89 19.30 -17.85
CA MET A 636 1.62 18.77 -18.37
C MET A 636 1.43 19.09 -19.86
N VAL A 637 1.93 20.24 -20.33
CA VAL A 637 1.96 20.60 -21.76
C VAL A 637 2.89 19.68 -22.57
N ASP A 638 4.04 19.29 -22.02
CA ASP A 638 5.02 18.39 -22.68
C ASP A 638 4.45 16.98 -22.84
N LEU A 639 3.65 16.51 -21.86
CA LEU A 639 2.94 15.24 -21.94
C LEU A 639 1.99 15.23 -23.14
N TRP A 640 1.20 16.30 -23.31
CA TRP A 640 0.31 16.46 -24.47
C TRP A 640 1.06 16.64 -25.79
N ASP A 641 2.15 17.41 -25.78
CA ASP A 641 3.01 17.59 -26.96
C ASP A 641 3.58 16.23 -27.43
N THR A 642 3.80 15.27 -26.53
CA THR A 642 4.26 13.91 -26.88
C THR A 642 3.16 13.09 -27.56
N ILE A 643 1.91 13.17 -27.08
CA ILE A 643 0.75 12.46 -27.68
C ILE A 643 0.49 12.95 -29.10
N ASP A 644 0.50 14.27 -29.30
CA ASP A 644 0.20 14.89 -30.59
C ASP A 644 1.42 14.90 -31.55
N ASN A 645 2.50 14.17 -31.23
CA ASN A 645 3.77 14.18 -31.97
C ASN A 645 4.28 15.61 -32.26
N GLY A 646 4.05 16.52 -31.32
CA GLY A 646 4.40 17.94 -31.40
C GLY A 646 3.74 18.70 -32.54
N THR A 647 2.66 18.20 -33.15
CA THR A 647 1.97 18.86 -34.27
C THR A 647 1.45 20.25 -33.88
N ALA A 648 0.75 20.37 -32.75
CA ALA A 648 0.27 21.66 -32.24
C ALA A 648 1.41 22.62 -31.90
N LYS A 649 2.51 22.11 -31.33
CA LYS A 649 3.73 22.88 -31.04
C LYS A 649 4.40 23.40 -32.33
N ARG A 650 4.50 22.57 -33.37
CA ARG A 650 5.03 22.96 -34.70
C ARG A 650 4.17 24.02 -35.37
N ASN A 651 2.85 23.93 -35.18
CA ASN A 651 1.88 24.92 -35.65
C ASN A 651 1.84 26.20 -34.79
N ARG A 652 2.77 26.35 -33.83
CA ARG A 652 2.89 27.52 -32.94
C ARG A 652 1.61 27.83 -32.15
N LYS A 653 0.80 26.82 -31.84
CA LYS A 653 -0.35 27.00 -30.95
C LYS A 653 0.11 27.29 -29.51
N PRO A 654 -0.38 28.36 -28.87
CA PRO A 654 -0.06 28.64 -27.47
C PRO A 654 -0.66 27.57 -26.54
N PRO A 655 -0.09 27.36 -25.34
CA PRO A 655 -0.69 26.49 -24.33
C PRO A 655 -2.02 27.07 -23.83
N LEU A 656 -3.03 26.21 -23.66
CA LEU A 656 -4.39 26.65 -23.31
C LEU A 656 -4.54 27.06 -21.84
N CYS A 657 -3.96 26.29 -20.90
CA CYS A 657 -4.12 26.54 -19.46
C CYS A 657 -3.69 27.95 -19.04
N PRO A 658 -2.50 28.47 -19.41
CA PRO A 658 -2.10 29.85 -19.08
C PRO A 658 -3.07 30.90 -19.63
N LEU A 659 -3.58 30.70 -20.86
CA LEU A 659 -4.54 31.60 -21.48
C LEU A 659 -5.86 31.66 -20.73
N LEU A 660 -6.34 30.51 -20.21
CA LEU A 660 -7.57 30.46 -19.42
C LEU A 660 -7.36 30.98 -17.98
N PHE A 661 -6.16 30.77 -17.43
CA PHE A 661 -5.79 31.19 -16.08
C PHE A 661 -5.68 32.72 -15.97
N GLU A 662 -4.82 33.35 -16.77
CA GLU A 662 -4.56 34.82 -16.72
C GLU A 662 -5.35 35.60 -17.79
N GLY A 663 -5.51 35.01 -18.97
CA GLY A 663 -6.04 35.69 -20.16
C GLY A 663 -7.56 35.62 -20.31
N ASN A 664 -8.01 35.59 -21.57
CA ASN A 664 -9.42 35.48 -21.92
C ASN A 664 -9.92 34.04 -21.72
N ALA A 665 -10.89 33.86 -20.82
CA ALA A 665 -11.46 32.57 -20.49
C ALA A 665 -12.54 32.08 -21.47
N TYR A 666 -12.97 32.88 -22.47
CA TYR A 666 -14.01 32.48 -23.42
C TYR A 666 -13.67 31.14 -24.12
N PRO A 667 -14.60 30.18 -24.23
CA PRO A 667 -16.05 30.23 -23.94
C PRO A 667 -16.46 29.97 -22.47
N PHE A 668 -15.51 29.78 -21.57
CA PHE A 668 -15.77 29.62 -20.14
C PHE A 668 -16.03 30.97 -19.47
N ARG A 669 -16.77 30.94 -18.36
CA ARG A 669 -16.94 32.10 -17.48
C ARG A 669 -16.09 31.93 -16.23
N ARG A 670 -15.19 32.87 -15.93
CA ARG A 670 -14.43 32.86 -14.68
C ARG A 670 -15.39 33.16 -13.51
N ALA A 671 -15.50 32.22 -12.57
CA ALA A 671 -16.43 32.29 -11.44
C ALA A 671 -15.72 32.61 -10.12
N PHE A 672 -14.48 32.16 -9.96
CA PHE A 672 -13.63 32.41 -8.80
C PHE A 672 -12.17 32.54 -9.24
N MET A 673 -11.39 33.34 -8.51
CA MET A 673 -9.96 33.52 -8.71
C MET A 673 -9.32 33.94 -7.39
N ASN A 674 -8.23 33.26 -7.02
CA ASN A 674 -7.27 33.71 -6.02
C ASN A 674 -5.84 33.47 -6.54
N ASN A 675 -4.83 33.62 -5.68
CA ASN A 675 -3.43 33.55 -6.10
C ASN A 675 -3.05 32.21 -6.75
N HIS A 676 -3.60 31.09 -6.25
CA HIS A 676 -3.22 29.75 -6.69
C HIS A 676 -4.29 29.01 -7.52
N TYR A 677 -5.55 29.43 -7.45
CA TYR A 677 -6.68 28.72 -8.05
C TYR A 677 -7.58 29.63 -8.89
N VAL A 678 -8.02 29.12 -10.04
CA VAL A 678 -9.04 29.73 -10.88
C VAL A 678 -10.15 28.71 -11.14
N VAL A 679 -11.41 29.11 -10.91
CA VAL A 679 -12.58 28.26 -11.23
C VAL A 679 -13.28 28.80 -12.48
N LEU A 680 -13.41 27.93 -13.46
CA LEU A 680 -14.09 28.19 -14.72
C LEU A 680 -15.44 27.49 -14.73
N GLN A 681 -16.51 28.26 -14.93
CA GLN A 681 -17.88 27.76 -15.08
C GLN A 681 -18.20 27.51 -16.55
N LEU A 682 -18.83 26.37 -16.83
CA LEU A 682 -19.41 26.07 -18.14
C LEU A 682 -20.85 26.59 -18.18
N VAL A 683 -21.12 27.58 -19.03
CA VAL A 683 -22.46 28.18 -19.15
C VAL A 683 -23.25 27.39 -20.19
N TYR A 684 -24.19 26.57 -19.72
CA TYR A 684 -25.18 25.93 -20.58
C TYR A 684 -26.15 27.00 -21.09
N SER A 685 -25.81 27.65 -22.20
CA SER A 685 -26.77 28.49 -22.91
C SER A 685 -27.91 27.58 -23.37
N HIS A 686 -29.06 27.65 -22.69
CA HIS A 686 -30.32 27.14 -23.23
C HIS A 686 -30.60 27.95 -24.50
N TYR A 687 -30.23 27.42 -25.66
CA TYR A 687 -30.77 27.91 -26.92
C TYR A 687 -32.26 27.55 -26.90
N PHE A 688 -33.12 28.51 -26.58
CA PHE A 688 -34.51 28.44 -27.01
C PHE A 688 -34.48 28.60 -28.53
N GLU A 689 -34.68 27.51 -29.28
CA GLU A 689 -35.07 27.64 -30.68
C GLU A 689 -36.40 28.39 -30.72
N TYR A 690 -36.33 29.70 -30.95
CA TYR A 690 -37.51 30.46 -31.29
C TYR A 690 -37.90 30.05 -32.71
N ASN A 691 -38.84 29.11 -32.84
CA ASN A 691 -39.52 28.87 -34.11
C ASN A 691 -40.47 30.06 -34.32
N PRO A 692 -40.19 31.04 -35.21
CA PRO A 692 -41.12 32.11 -35.47
C PRO A 692 -42.40 31.54 -36.09
N LYS A 693 -43.48 31.47 -35.32
CA LYS A 693 -44.82 31.26 -35.85
C LYS A 693 -45.29 32.57 -36.49
N THR A 694 -44.85 32.85 -37.72
CA THR A 694 -45.59 33.58 -38.77
C THR A 694 -44.66 33.90 -39.93
N SER A 695 -44.75 33.10 -40.99
CA SER A 695 -44.39 33.54 -42.33
C SER A 695 -45.47 34.51 -42.81
N MET A 696 -45.29 35.82 -42.63
CA MET A 696 -46.01 36.79 -43.47
C MET A 696 -45.31 36.85 -44.83
N PRO A 697 -45.99 36.53 -45.94
CA PRO A 697 -45.40 36.70 -47.26
C PRO A 697 -45.33 38.19 -47.60
N LEU A 698 -44.13 38.67 -47.93
CA LEU A 698 -43.90 39.96 -48.56
C LEU A 698 -44.59 39.98 -49.94
N GLN A 699 -45.76 40.62 -50.02
CA GLN A 699 -46.33 41.05 -51.30
C GLN A 699 -45.56 42.27 -51.79
N TYR A 700 -44.75 42.08 -52.82
CA TYR A 700 -44.29 43.17 -53.67
C TYR A 700 -45.49 43.68 -54.49
N GLN A 701 -45.86 44.95 -54.31
CA GLN A 701 -46.67 45.68 -55.29
C GLN A 701 -45.72 46.31 -56.33
N PHE A 702 -46.09 46.13 -57.60
CA PHE A 702 -45.40 46.61 -58.80
C PHE A 702 -45.21 48.12 -58.82
#